data_AF-A0A847SNU7-F1
#
_entry.id   AF-A0A847SNU7-F1
#
_cell.length_a   1.000
_cell.length_b   1.000
_cell.length_c   1.000
_cell.angle_alpha   90.00
_cell.angle_beta   90.00
_cell.angle_gamma   90.00
#
_symmetry.space_group_name_H-M   'P 1'
#
loop_
_entity.id
_entity.type
_entity.pdbx_description
1 polymer ?
#
loop_
_entity_poly.entity_id
_entity_poly.type
_entity_poly.pdbx_seq_one_letter_code
_entity_poly.pdbx_strand_id
1 'polypeptide(L)'
;MKTGFLLLFTMLPLLGTAQSKLTFDGSFEQANAGTGLPDGWMKWGTHYQQYLDTQVVHSGRRSLCLTPGGAKGTNDFGSSAIAIPVAFSGEKITLTGYLKLENVESGVAGLIMRIDDKDNKVQEFNNMQQDKIHGTADWKQYSITLPLPRDAKTLYVGALTNGTGKVWADDLEITVDGKPLSKAPPRNVYKADSDTAFDGGSGIDIPALTPLQARHLEVLGKVWGFLKYYHPAIGNGDYNWDYELFRILPAVLQAGTEAARNGVLLSWVNKLGPAALRKEKKVDDSKLKMLPDLDWIRDEKTLGRDLSVVLENVADMRREDEQYYVQLYPTGNPQFLHENSYSNMLYPDAGFRLLALFRYWNMVQYYFPYKYLVTEGWQPQLAKFIPLFVQAKDVAAYQTALQELIASIHDSHASLYGPNLYIRNRMKSKTLPVRIKFVEEKAMVMKTTDPNLALRKGDVITAINQEAVADIVKRLLPTTSASNYPTQLSRIENYLLLTKDSILTITYERNGEQYTAALPTVPGADNYVRGDQPATSWHMIGNDIGYVYPGLFKNTQMDSVKQAFANTRGMVIDLRCYPSDDMLGSLALYVLPERQTFVKFTTASTTSPGLFTVTYPMSAGGKNKDPYKGKVVILVNETTQSNAEFVTMALRLAPRATVMGSTTAGADGNVSYLALPGGLNSLFTGIGVYYPNGEETQRVGIKPDIIVIPTVKGIRENRDEVLEKALSLIRE
;
A
#
# COMPACT_ATOMS: atom_id res chain seq x y z
N MET A 1 -14.50 2.31 2.13
CA MET A 1 -14.19 2.73 3.51
C MET A 1 -15.49 2.99 4.23
N LYS A 2 -15.85 2.16 5.22
CA LYS A 2 -16.89 2.53 6.18
C LYS A 2 -16.39 3.79 6.90
N THR A 3 -17.20 4.83 6.92
CA THR A 3 -16.95 6.11 7.60
C THR A 3 -16.94 5.91 9.11
N GLY A 4 -15.87 5.30 9.62
CA GLY A 4 -15.42 5.52 10.99
C GLY A 4 -14.59 6.79 11.00
N PHE A 5 -14.98 7.78 11.81
CA PHE A 5 -14.20 9.00 12.03
C PHE A 5 -12.80 8.60 12.54
N LEU A 6 -11.78 8.73 11.69
CA LEU A 6 -10.38 8.59 12.10
C LEU A 6 -9.95 9.94 12.69
N LEU A 7 -10.07 10.09 14.01
CA LEU A 7 -9.50 11.24 14.71
C LEU A 7 -7.97 11.11 14.64
N LEU A 8 -7.33 11.98 13.86
CA LEU A 8 -5.87 12.11 13.80
C LEU A 8 -5.37 12.70 15.13
N PHE A 9 -4.80 11.86 15.98
CA PHE A 9 -4.22 12.26 17.25
C PHE A 9 -2.69 12.37 17.12
N THR A 10 -2.17 13.60 17.10
CA THR A 10 -0.73 13.86 17.24
C THR A 10 -0.39 14.11 18.70
N MET A 11 0.48 13.28 19.28
CA MET A 11 1.12 13.53 20.58
C MET A 11 2.60 13.89 20.36
N LEU A 12 3.09 14.83 21.16
CA LEU A 12 4.51 15.19 21.25
C LEU A 12 5.29 14.10 22.02
N PRO A 13 6.56 13.84 21.67
CA PRO A 13 7.36 12.84 22.36
C PRO A 13 7.74 13.34 23.76
N LEU A 14 7.45 12.53 24.78
CA LEU A 14 8.06 12.67 26.11
C LEU A 14 9.47 12.06 26.07
N LEU A 15 10.49 12.88 26.32
CA LEU A 15 11.88 12.46 26.46
C LEU A 15 12.13 11.87 27.86
N GLY A 16 12.56 10.61 27.90
CA GLY A 16 13.56 10.02 28.81
C GLY A 16 13.32 9.98 30.33
N THR A 17 13.28 8.78 30.91
CA THR A 17 14.34 8.22 31.79
C THR A 17 13.94 6.88 32.43
N ALA A 18 14.96 6.03 32.64
CA ALA A 18 15.04 4.84 33.49
C ALA A 18 14.07 3.66 33.23
N GLN A 19 14.69 2.48 33.08
CA GLN A 19 14.08 1.16 33.00
C GLN A 19 13.45 0.78 34.35
N SER A 20 12.37 1.43 34.77
CA SER A 20 11.47 0.87 35.76
C SER A 20 10.55 -0.14 35.03
N LYS A 21 10.30 -1.31 35.64
CA LYS A 21 9.22 -2.18 35.19
C LYS A 21 7.94 -1.35 35.27
N LEU A 22 7.43 -0.86 34.14
CA LEU A 22 6.13 -0.19 34.12
C LEU A 22 5.09 -1.25 34.52
N THR A 23 4.63 -1.21 35.76
CA THR A 23 3.54 -2.04 36.25
C THR A 23 2.25 -1.37 35.82
N PHE A 24 1.49 -2.01 34.95
CA PHE A 24 0.13 -1.57 34.63
C PHE A 24 -0.74 -1.72 35.87
N ASP A 25 -1.11 -0.59 36.50
CA ASP A 25 -2.10 -0.52 37.56
C ASP A 25 -3.43 -0.04 36.98
N GLY A 26 -4.32 -1.01 36.72
CA GLY A 26 -5.70 -0.76 36.33
C GLY A 26 -6.71 -0.77 37.49
N SER A 27 -6.24 -1.01 38.73
CA SER A 27 -7.04 -0.89 39.96
C SER A 27 -7.09 0.54 40.50
N PHE A 28 -6.21 1.42 39.99
CA PHE A 28 -6.16 2.84 40.34
C PHE A 28 -5.87 3.13 41.83
N GLU A 29 -5.32 2.16 42.55
CA GLU A 29 -5.01 2.30 43.97
C GLU A 29 -3.79 3.18 44.24
N GLN A 30 -2.87 3.29 43.27
CA GLN A 30 -1.68 4.14 43.36
C GLN A 30 -1.96 5.50 42.72
N ALA A 31 -1.84 6.60 43.47
CA ALA A 31 -2.05 7.95 42.97
C ALA A 31 -0.76 8.75 42.96
N ASN A 32 -0.51 9.48 41.86
CA ASN A 32 0.58 10.43 41.77
C ASN A 32 0.21 11.72 42.53
N ALA A 33 1.00 12.05 43.55
CA ALA A 33 0.76 13.24 44.38
C ALA A 33 0.82 14.58 43.61
N GLY A 34 1.48 14.61 42.44
CA GLY A 34 1.63 15.82 41.63
C GLY A 34 0.54 16.04 40.57
N THR A 35 -0.09 14.97 40.06
CA THR A 35 -1.07 15.07 38.96
C THR A 35 -2.51 14.75 39.38
N GLY A 36 -2.71 14.08 40.52
CA GLY A 36 -4.04 13.63 40.96
C GLY A 36 -4.61 12.46 40.16
N LEU A 37 -3.84 11.93 39.20
CA LEU A 37 -4.13 10.70 38.44
C LEU A 37 -3.24 9.56 38.92
N PRO A 38 -3.53 8.29 38.55
CA PRO A 38 -2.62 7.19 38.85
C PRO A 38 -1.26 7.37 38.17
N ASP A 39 -0.21 6.78 38.76
CA ASP A 39 1.15 6.89 38.21
C ASP A 39 1.23 6.34 36.78
N GLY A 40 1.82 7.11 35.87
CA GLY A 40 1.97 6.77 34.45
C GLY A 40 0.71 6.99 33.58
N TRP A 41 -0.43 7.34 34.17
CA TRP A 41 -1.64 7.68 33.42
C TRP A 41 -1.60 9.13 32.93
N MET A 42 -2.07 9.34 31.70
CA MET A 42 -2.10 10.62 31.02
C MET A 42 -3.54 11.03 30.72
N LYS A 43 -3.78 12.34 30.83
CA LYS A 43 -4.99 12.97 30.30
C LYS A 43 -4.90 13.06 28.79
N TRP A 44 -5.86 12.47 28.10
CA TRP A 44 -5.99 12.50 26.65
C TRP A 44 -7.36 13.08 26.27
N GLY A 45 -7.37 14.10 25.40
CA GLY A 45 -8.58 14.78 24.95
C GLY A 45 -8.75 16.16 25.59
N THR A 46 -9.87 16.81 25.30
CA THR A 46 -10.14 18.23 25.60
C THR A 46 -11.48 18.39 26.31
N HIS A 47 -11.58 19.39 27.19
CA HIS A 47 -12.83 19.77 27.89
C HIS A 47 -13.48 18.72 28.81
N TYR A 48 -12.73 17.69 29.23
CA TYR A 48 -13.13 16.78 30.32
C TYR A 48 -12.18 16.91 31.51
N GLN A 49 -12.73 16.82 32.71
CA GLN A 49 -12.00 16.61 33.95
C GLN A 49 -11.82 15.11 34.21
N GLN A 50 -10.72 14.77 34.88
CA GLN A 50 -10.33 13.40 35.20
C GLN A 50 -9.77 13.40 36.61
N TYR A 51 -10.23 12.49 37.45
CA TYR A 51 -9.77 12.38 38.83
C TYR A 51 -10.05 10.98 39.39
N LEU A 52 -9.40 10.65 40.49
CA LEU A 52 -9.68 9.44 41.26
C LEU A 52 -10.81 9.69 42.26
N ASP A 53 -11.91 8.97 42.09
CA ASP A 53 -13.09 9.01 42.97
C ASP A 53 -12.93 7.96 44.07
N THR A 54 -13.26 8.32 45.31
CA THR A 54 -13.18 7.43 46.49
C THR A 54 -14.55 7.02 47.02
N GLN A 55 -15.63 7.54 46.43
CA GLN A 55 -17.01 7.27 46.84
C GLN A 55 -17.68 6.29 45.88
N VAL A 56 -17.42 6.41 44.59
CA VAL A 56 -17.95 5.52 43.57
C VAL A 56 -16.83 4.60 43.10
N VAL A 57 -16.80 3.37 43.62
CA VAL A 57 -15.77 2.38 43.33
C VAL A 57 -16.42 1.05 42.96
N HIS A 58 -15.78 0.26 42.12
CA HIS A 58 -16.19 -1.12 41.87
C HIS A 58 -15.49 -2.05 42.86
N SER A 59 -14.17 -1.88 43.00
CA SER A 59 -13.34 -2.59 43.96
C SER A 59 -12.33 -1.63 44.61
N GLY A 60 -11.62 -2.09 45.64
CA GLY A 60 -10.60 -1.27 46.31
C GLY A 60 -11.15 -0.01 47.00
N ARG A 61 -10.43 1.10 46.85
CA ARG A 61 -10.69 2.40 47.48
C ARG A 61 -10.82 3.53 46.46
N ARG A 62 -10.49 3.31 45.19
CA ARG A 62 -10.47 4.34 44.16
C ARG A 62 -10.97 3.81 42.82
N SER A 63 -11.63 4.67 42.04
CA SER A 63 -11.88 4.45 40.62
C SER A 63 -11.55 5.69 39.80
N LEU A 64 -11.30 5.52 38.51
CA LEU A 64 -11.06 6.65 37.60
C LEU A 64 -12.40 7.24 37.14
N CYS A 65 -12.65 8.53 37.42
CA CYS A 65 -13.82 9.25 36.92
C CYS A 65 -13.46 10.21 35.77
N LEU A 66 -14.28 10.21 34.72
CA LEU A 66 -14.27 11.17 33.62
C LEU A 66 -15.59 11.96 33.63
N THR A 67 -15.51 13.30 33.60
CA THR A 67 -16.69 14.18 33.58
C THR A 67 -16.44 15.41 32.71
N PRO A 68 -17.45 16.01 32.06
CA PRO A 68 -17.25 17.27 31.33
C PRO A 68 -16.74 18.38 32.25
N GLY A 69 -15.80 19.17 31.73
CA GLY A 69 -15.18 20.30 32.42
C GLY A 69 -15.67 21.67 31.98
N GLY A 70 -16.68 21.74 31.10
CA GLY A 70 -17.22 23.00 30.55
C GLY A 70 -18.12 22.79 29.33
N ALA A 71 -18.37 23.85 28.57
CA ALA A 71 -19.16 23.78 27.33
C ALA A 71 -18.43 22.93 26.28
N LYS A 72 -19.12 21.90 25.77
CA LYS A 72 -18.58 20.88 24.88
C LYS A 72 -18.73 21.30 23.40
N GLY A 73 -17.67 21.21 22.61
CA GLY A 73 -17.67 21.28 21.16
C GLY A 73 -17.97 19.92 20.49
N THR A 74 -18.23 19.93 19.19
CA THR A 74 -18.62 18.73 18.43
C THR A 74 -17.54 17.64 18.35
N ASN A 75 -16.26 17.99 18.55
CA ASN A 75 -15.11 17.08 18.45
C ASN A 75 -14.45 16.77 19.81
N ASP A 76 -15.04 17.22 20.92
CA ASP A 76 -14.46 17.00 22.24
C ASP A 76 -14.74 15.59 22.78
N PHE A 77 -13.73 15.03 23.43
CA PHE A 77 -13.79 13.79 24.18
C PHE A 77 -12.83 13.86 25.37
N GLY A 78 -13.10 13.06 26.40
CA GLY A 78 -12.24 12.85 27.56
C GLY A 78 -11.78 11.42 27.62
N SER A 79 -10.49 11.21 27.84
CA SER A 79 -9.90 9.88 28.01
C SER A 79 -8.76 9.94 29.01
N SER A 80 -8.71 8.99 29.94
CA SER A 80 -7.48 8.73 30.69
C SER A 80 -6.90 7.44 30.18
N ALA A 81 -5.61 7.46 29.86
CA ALA A 81 -4.93 6.31 29.28
C ALA A 81 -3.51 6.18 29.81
N ILE A 82 -2.93 4.99 29.71
CA ILE A 82 -1.52 4.73 29.98
C ILE A 82 -0.85 4.21 28.70
N ALA A 83 0.38 4.68 28.45
CA ALA A 83 1.23 4.15 27.38
C ALA A 83 2.18 3.09 27.94
N ILE A 84 2.13 1.89 27.35
CA ILE A 84 2.89 0.73 27.76
C ILE A 84 3.82 0.34 26.60
N PRO A 85 5.15 0.33 26.80
CA PRO A 85 6.09 -0.20 25.82
C PRO A 85 5.81 -1.69 25.55
N VAL A 86 5.69 -2.07 24.28
CA VAL A 86 5.43 -3.46 23.86
C VAL A 86 6.75 -4.24 23.83
N ALA A 87 7.17 -4.67 25.03
CA ALA A 87 8.35 -5.50 25.27
C ALA A 87 8.01 -7.01 25.39
N PHE A 88 6.80 -7.40 25.01
CA PHE A 88 6.25 -8.76 25.09
C PHE A 88 5.76 -9.22 23.71
N SER A 89 5.57 -10.52 23.55
CA SER A 89 5.06 -11.15 22.33
C SER A 89 3.77 -11.93 22.58
N GLY A 90 2.98 -12.11 21.51
CA GLY A 90 1.71 -12.82 21.50
C GLY A 90 0.95 -12.59 20.19
N GLU A 91 -0.15 -13.29 19.98
CA GLU A 91 -0.99 -13.14 18.78
C GLU A 91 -2.09 -12.10 18.97
N LYS A 92 -2.65 -12.01 20.18
CA LYS A 92 -3.76 -11.11 20.53
C LYS A 92 -3.55 -10.49 21.89
N ILE A 93 -4.07 -9.28 22.04
CA ILE A 93 -4.10 -8.56 23.31
C ILE A 93 -5.54 -8.16 23.65
N THR A 94 -5.91 -8.32 24.91
CA THR A 94 -7.25 -8.02 25.41
C THR A 94 -7.17 -7.07 26.60
N LEU A 95 -7.97 -6.01 26.57
CA LEU A 95 -8.24 -5.12 27.69
C LEU A 95 -9.65 -5.43 28.20
N THR A 96 -9.76 -5.76 29.48
CA THR A 96 -11.03 -5.90 30.19
C THR A 96 -11.13 -4.83 31.29
N GLY A 97 -12.34 -4.44 31.65
CA GLY A 97 -12.55 -3.43 32.68
C GLY A 97 -14.00 -3.19 33.01
N TYR A 98 -14.29 -2.66 34.19
CA TYR A 98 -15.63 -2.30 34.61
C TYR A 98 -15.90 -0.82 34.33
N LEU A 99 -17.06 -0.50 33.77
CA LEU A 99 -17.53 0.87 33.59
C LEU A 99 -18.87 1.07 34.31
N LYS A 100 -19.03 2.23 34.94
CA LYS A 100 -20.30 2.76 35.46
C LYS A 100 -20.60 4.09 34.81
N LEU A 101 -21.86 4.34 34.49
CA LEU A 101 -22.30 5.49 33.71
C LEU A 101 -23.38 6.27 34.47
N GLU A 102 -23.30 7.59 34.43
CA GLU A 102 -24.35 8.49 34.90
C GLU A 102 -24.64 9.55 33.83
N ASN A 103 -25.85 9.52 33.27
CA ASN A 103 -26.37 10.52 32.33
C ASN A 103 -25.46 10.77 31.12
N VAL A 104 -24.84 9.70 30.59
CA VAL A 104 -23.98 9.78 29.39
C VAL A 104 -24.86 9.95 28.16
N GLU A 105 -25.24 11.19 27.87
CA GLU A 105 -26.07 11.55 26.72
C GLU A 105 -25.24 12.24 25.63
N SER A 106 -25.81 12.33 24.42
CA SER A 106 -25.18 13.04 23.28
C SER A 106 -23.74 12.61 22.99
N GLY A 107 -23.48 11.32 23.17
CA GLY A 107 -22.17 10.68 23.07
C GLY A 107 -22.21 9.26 23.61
N VAL A 108 -21.04 8.66 23.76
CA VAL A 108 -20.84 7.29 24.23
C VAL A 108 -19.67 7.24 25.22
N ALA A 109 -19.68 6.21 26.07
CA ALA A 109 -18.57 5.78 26.91
C ALA A 109 -17.90 4.55 26.31
N GLY A 110 -16.69 4.23 26.76
CA GLY A 110 -16.05 2.97 26.40
C GLY A 110 -14.66 2.81 26.97
N LEU A 111 -14.13 1.60 26.83
CA LEU A 111 -12.69 1.37 26.93
C LEU A 111 -12.00 1.87 25.65
N ILE A 112 -10.72 2.18 25.73
CA ILE A 112 -9.88 2.49 24.57
C ILE A 112 -8.68 1.54 24.54
N MET A 113 -8.36 1.03 23.36
CA MET A 113 -7.10 0.36 23.06
C MET A 113 -6.56 0.86 21.71
N ARG A 114 -5.31 1.29 21.69
CA ARG A 114 -4.58 1.72 20.49
C ARG A 114 -3.19 1.10 20.49
N ILE A 115 -2.76 0.55 19.37
CA ILE A 115 -1.43 -0.02 19.20
C ILE A 115 -0.71 0.74 18.08
N ASP A 116 0.46 1.30 18.39
CA ASP A 116 1.29 2.05 17.46
C ASP A 116 2.59 1.32 17.17
N ASP A 117 3.14 1.50 15.96
CA ASP A 117 4.49 1.07 15.60
C ASP A 117 5.58 2.08 16.03
N LYS A 118 6.82 1.85 15.60
CA LYS A 118 7.98 2.71 15.92
C LYS A 118 7.90 4.12 15.35
N ASP A 119 7.13 4.32 14.29
CA ASP A 119 6.95 5.61 13.63
C ASP A 119 5.71 6.34 14.19
N ASN A 120 5.16 5.86 15.32
CA ASN A 120 3.90 6.33 15.95
C ASN A 120 2.67 6.18 15.04
N LYS A 121 2.72 5.28 14.06
CA LYS A 121 1.59 4.99 13.19
C LYS A 121 0.70 3.94 13.85
N VAL A 122 -0.60 4.25 13.88
CA VAL A 122 -1.64 3.35 14.39
C VAL A 122 -1.70 2.09 13.55
N GLN A 123 -1.45 0.95 14.19
CA GLN A 123 -1.58 -0.38 13.62
C GLN A 123 -2.97 -0.95 13.92
N GLU A 124 -3.43 -0.83 15.16
CA GLU A 124 -4.74 -1.32 15.61
C GLU A 124 -5.42 -0.32 16.55
N PHE A 125 -6.75 -0.23 16.49
CA PHE A 125 -7.52 0.72 17.30
C PHE A 125 -8.96 0.27 17.54
N ASN A 126 -9.42 0.36 18.78
CA ASN A 126 -10.82 0.23 19.14
C ASN A 126 -11.14 1.08 20.38
N ASN A 127 -12.27 1.79 20.32
CA ASN A 127 -12.75 2.70 21.35
C ASN A 127 -14.23 2.42 21.74
N MET A 128 -14.76 1.26 21.36
CA MET A 128 -16.14 0.82 21.62
C MET A 128 -17.25 1.74 21.09
N GLN A 129 -16.93 2.67 20.18
CA GLN A 129 -17.93 3.61 19.68
C GLN A 129 -19.11 2.92 18.97
N GLN A 130 -18.86 1.79 18.32
CA GLN A 130 -19.88 1.01 17.64
C GLN A 130 -20.84 0.29 18.61
N ASP A 131 -20.42 0.08 19.85
CA ASP A 131 -21.22 -0.59 20.89
C ASP A 131 -22.29 0.33 21.50
N LYS A 132 -22.20 1.65 21.23
CA LYS A 132 -23.17 2.67 21.67
C LYS A 132 -23.47 2.59 23.17
N ILE A 133 -22.44 2.56 24.00
CA ILE A 133 -22.61 2.55 25.46
C ILE A 133 -22.98 3.95 25.93
N HIS A 134 -24.21 4.18 26.38
CA HIS A 134 -24.72 5.50 26.77
C HIS A 134 -25.77 5.38 27.90
N GLY A 135 -26.28 6.52 28.39
CA GLY A 135 -27.28 6.61 29.44
C GLY A 135 -26.71 6.47 30.85
N THR A 136 -27.51 5.89 31.75
CA THR A 136 -27.15 5.60 33.15
C THR A 136 -27.17 4.09 33.36
N ALA A 137 -26.06 3.54 33.86
CA ALA A 137 -25.91 2.11 34.07
C ALA A 137 -25.00 1.87 35.28
N ASP A 138 -25.31 0.83 36.05
CA ASP A 138 -24.41 0.36 37.10
C ASP A 138 -23.17 -0.34 36.53
N TRP A 139 -22.22 -0.67 37.40
CA TRP A 139 -20.98 -1.34 37.02
C TRP A 139 -21.23 -2.57 36.14
N LYS A 140 -20.60 -2.56 34.96
CA LYS A 140 -20.63 -3.67 34.02
C LYS A 140 -19.25 -3.86 33.41
N GLN A 141 -18.84 -5.11 33.24
CA GLN A 141 -17.58 -5.44 32.59
C GLN A 141 -17.70 -5.32 31.07
N TYR A 142 -16.66 -4.78 30.46
CA TYR A 142 -16.49 -4.64 29.02
C TYR A 142 -15.11 -5.15 28.59
N SER A 143 -14.95 -5.46 27.31
CA SER A 143 -13.69 -5.99 26.77
C SER A 143 -13.41 -5.51 25.35
N ILE A 144 -12.14 -5.26 25.05
CA ILE A 144 -11.61 -5.06 23.69
C ILE A 144 -10.54 -6.12 23.45
N THR A 145 -10.63 -6.85 22.35
CA THR A 145 -9.56 -7.74 21.87
C THR A 145 -9.09 -7.28 20.50
N LEU A 146 -7.78 -7.05 20.35
CA LEU A 146 -7.14 -6.71 19.09
C LEU A 146 -6.03 -7.74 18.77
N PRO A 147 -5.73 -7.99 17.49
CA PRO A 147 -4.48 -8.68 17.14
C PRO A 147 -3.29 -7.86 17.68
N LEU A 148 -2.20 -8.52 18.05
CA LEU A 148 -0.96 -7.88 18.47
C LEU A 148 0.02 -7.87 17.27
N PRO A 149 0.22 -6.74 16.59
CA PRO A 149 1.12 -6.66 15.43
C PRO A 149 2.56 -6.98 15.81
N ARG A 150 3.27 -7.69 14.93
CA ARG A 150 4.70 -8.07 15.14
C ARG A 150 5.62 -6.85 15.30
N ASP A 151 5.26 -5.69 14.78
CA ASP A 151 6.01 -4.42 14.79
C ASP A 151 5.53 -3.43 15.87
N ALA A 152 4.46 -3.75 16.62
CA ALA A 152 3.90 -2.92 17.68
C ALA A 152 4.98 -2.41 18.64
N LYS A 153 5.03 -1.11 18.95
CA LYS A 153 5.99 -0.53 19.90
C LYS A 153 5.33 0.05 21.13
N THR A 154 4.16 0.65 20.98
CA THR A 154 3.46 1.31 22.09
C THR A 154 2.00 0.88 22.12
N LEU A 155 1.55 0.40 23.28
CA LEU A 155 0.17 0.09 23.56
C LEU A 155 -0.40 1.22 24.42
N TYR A 156 -1.50 1.82 24.00
CA TYR A 156 -2.29 2.73 24.82
C TYR A 156 -3.58 2.04 25.24
N VAL A 157 -3.87 2.04 26.53
CA VAL A 157 -5.12 1.51 27.08
C VAL A 157 -5.75 2.47 28.09
N GLY A 158 -7.07 2.45 28.21
CA GLY A 158 -7.76 3.25 29.21
C GLY A 158 -9.27 3.27 29.06
N ALA A 159 -9.89 4.34 29.55
CA ALA A 159 -11.32 4.60 29.41
C ALA A 159 -11.56 5.97 28.77
N LEU A 160 -12.67 6.11 28.06
CA LEU A 160 -13.04 7.33 27.36
C LEU A 160 -14.54 7.63 27.47
N THR A 161 -14.87 8.89 27.23
CA THR A 161 -16.23 9.34 26.99
C THR A 161 -16.23 10.55 26.06
N ASN A 162 -17.23 10.65 25.21
CA ASN A 162 -17.59 11.91 24.56
C ASN A 162 -19.04 12.32 24.90
N GLY A 163 -19.63 11.79 25.97
CA GLY A 163 -20.98 12.17 26.42
C GLY A 163 -20.99 13.33 27.41
N THR A 164 -22.18 13.84 27.74
CA THR A 164 -22.38 14.94 28.72
C THR A 164 -22.37 14.48 30.19
N GLY A 165 -22.36 13.17 30.43
CA GLY A 165 -22.43 12.56 31.76
C GLY A 165 -21.09 12.14 32.33
N LYS A 166 -21.13 11.43 33.45
CA LYS A 166 -19.95 10.86 34.10
C LYS A 166 -19.73 9.40 33.71
N VAL A 167 -18.47 9.03 33.61
CA VAL A 167 -18.05 7.65 33.42
C VAL A 167 -17.00 7.32 34.45
N TRP A 168 -17.24 6.27 35.22
CA TRP A 168 -16.22 5.68 36.08
C TRP A 168 -15.68 4.40 35.43
N ALA A 169 -14.38 4.19 35.58
CA ALA A 169 -13.68 2.99 35.14
C ALA A 169 -12.89 2.41 36.32
N ASP A 170 -12.90 1.09 36.43
CA ASP A 170 -12.23 0.37 37.51
C ASP A 170 -11.83 -1.06 37.07
N ASP A 171 -10.92 -1.67 37.81
CA ASP A 171 -10.40 -3.03 37.59
C ASP A 171 -10.01 -3.32 36.13
N LEU A 172 -9.22 -2.43 35.53
CA LEU A 172 -8.70 -2.66 34.19
C LEU A 172 -7.63 -3.76 34.22
N GLU A 173 -7.73 -4.73 33.31
CA GLU A 173 -6.78 -5.83 33.17
C GLU A 173 -6.36 -6.00 31.71
N ILE A 174 -5.08 -6.29 31.48
CA ILE A 174 -4.54 -6.62 30.17
C ILE A 174 -4.10 -8.08 30.16
N THR A 175 -4.58 -8.82 29.17
CA THR A 175 -4.09 -10.17 28.87
C THR A 175 -3.52 -10.26 27.46
N VAL A 176 -2.47 -11.07 27.30
CA VAL A 176 -1.87 -11.44 26.03
C VAL A 176 -2.09 -12.93 25.83
N ASP A 177 -2.77 -13.31 24.75
CA ASP A 177 -3.21 -14.68 24.48
C ASP A 177 -3.91 -15.35 25.67
N GLY A 178 -4.73 -14.58 26.38
CA GLY A 178 -5.50 -15.03 27.55
C GLY A 178 -4.70 -15.16 28.86
N LYS A 179 -3.42 -14.76 28.88
CA LYS A 179 -2.59 -14.74 30.10
C LYS A 179 -2.37 -13.30 30.57
N PRO A 180 -2.31 -13.03 31.88
CA PRO A 180 -1.98 -11.69 32.39
C PRO A 180 -0.71 -11.13 31.75
N LEU A 181 -0.67 -9.82 31.48
CA LEU A 181 0.46 -9.14 30.84
C LEU A 181 1.81 -9.47 31.49
N SER A 182 1.85 -9.63 32.81
CA SER A 182 3.06 -10.01 33.57
C SER A 182 3.61 -11.41 33.26
N LYS A 183 2.81 -12.27 32.62
CA LYS A 183 3.16 -13.63 32.17
C LYS A 183 3.32 -13.73 30.66
N ALA A 184 3.21 -12.63 29.92
CA ALA A 184 3.43 -12.61 28.48
C ALA A 184 4.90 -12.93 28.18
N PRO A 185 5.20 -13.77 27.17
CA PRO A 185 6.58 -14.03 26.77
C PRO A 185 7.28 -12.72 26.38
N PRO A 186 8.57 -12.54 26.71
CA PRO A 186 9.31 -11.37 26.27
C PRO A 186 9.37 -11.34 24.74
N ARG A 187 9.42 -10.15 24.17
CA ARG A 187 9.64 -10.00 22.74
C ARG A 187 11.12 -10.23 22.43
N ASN A 188 11.40 -10.95 21.35
CA ASN A 188 12.77 -11.03 20.83
C ASN A 188 13.20 -9.64 20.38
N VAL A 189 14.27 -9.13 20.98
CA VAL A 189 14.95 -7.91 20.56
C VAL A 189 16.13 -8.33 19.70
N TYR A 190 16.08 -8.00 18.42
CA TYR A 190 17.18 -8.27 17.51
C TYR A 190 18.34 -7.29 17.80
N LYS A 191 19.59 -7.73 17.60
CA LYS A 191 20.75 -6.84 17.80
C LYS A 191 20.68 -5.64 16.86
N ALA A 192 20.17 -5.85 15.65
CA ALA A 192 19.90 -4.82 14.66
C ALA A 192 19.03 -3.68 15.20
N ASP A 193 18.00 -3.99 16.00
CA ASP A 193 17.08 -2.97 16.55
C ASP A 193 17.76 -2.07 17.61
N SER A 194 18.89 -2.50 18.17
CA SER A 194 19.62 -1.76 19.22
C SER A 194 20.71 -0.85 18.66
N ASP A 195 21.03 -0.96 17.38
CA ASP A 195 22.04 -0.13 16.71
C ASP A 195 21.40 1.16 16.20
N THR A 196 21.70 2.28 16.86
CA THR A 196 21.16 3.63 16.61
C THR A 196 22.21 4.59 16.01
N ALA A 197 23.35 4.08 15.54
CA ALA A 197 24.54 4.88 15.20
C ALA A 197 24.28 5.99 14.15
N PHE A 198 23.30 5.80 13.26
CA PHE A 198 23.00 6.70 12.15
C PHE A 198 21.56 7.24 12.16
N ASP A 199 20.87 7.23 13.31
CA ASP A 199 19.51 7.76 13.43
C ASP A 199 19.42 9.26 13.07
N GLY A 200 20.51 10.00 13.28
CA GLY A 200 20.62 11.42 12.95
C GLY A 200 21.08 11.74 11.52
N GLY A 201 21.47 10.74 10.73
CA GLY A 201 22.10 10.94 9.42
C GLY A 201 23.29 9.99 9.19
N SER A 202 23.62 9.73 7.93
CA SER A 202 24.74 8.87 7.55
C SER A 202 26.07 9.63 7.56
N GLY A 203 26.04 10.96 7.46
CA GLY A 203 27.22 11.82 7.36
C GLY A 203 28.01 11.67 6.06
N ILE A 204 27.45 10.98 5.06
CA ILE A 204 28.10 10.73 3.78
C ILE A 204 27.75 11.88 2.83
N ASP A 205 28.79 12.56 2.33
CA ASP A 205 28.69 13.55 1.27
C ASP A 205 29.47 13.10 0.03
N ILE A 206 28.87 13.28 -1.14
CA ILE A 206 29.42 12.90 -2.44
C ILE A 206 29.13 14.05 -3.42
N PRO A 207 29.90 15.17 -3.35
CA PRO A 207 29.61 16.36 -4.14
C PRO A 207 29.81 16.15 -5.64
N ALA A 208 30.70 15.23 -6.02
CA ALA A 208 30.91 14.80 -7.39
C ALA A 208 31.17 13.29 -7.43
N LEU A 209 30.61 12.62 -8.45
CA LEU A 209 30.74 11.18 -8.64
C LEU A 209 31.63 10.90 -9.84
N THR A 210 32.81 10.31 -9.62
CA THR A 210 33.67 9.86 -10.72
C THR A 210 33.14 8.57 -11.36
N PRO A 211 33.49 8.27 -12.62
CA PRO A 211 33.09 7.00 -13.26
C PRO A 211 33.59 5.75 -12.50
N LEU A 212 34.75 5.82 -11.84
CA LEU A 212 35.24 4.72 -11.02
C LEU A 212 34.38 4.53 -9.77
N GLN A 213 34.06 5.60 -9.05
CA GLN A 213 33.18 5.55 -7.88
C GLN A 213 31.77 5.07 -8.24
N ALA A 214 31.23 5.47 -9.39
CA ALA A 214 29.94 4.97 -9.87
C ALA A 214 29.95 3.43 -10.02
N ARG A 215 31.01 2.87 -10.63
CA ARG A 215 31.20 1.41 -10.74
C ARG A 215 31.42 0.74 -9.38
N HIS A 216 32.10 1.41 -8.45
CA HIS A 216 32.27 0.90 -7.09
C HIS A 216 30.93 0.80 -6.34
N LEU A 217 30.10 1.84 -6.45
CA LEU A 217 28.75 1.86 -5.86
C LEU A 217 27.83 0.81 -6.49
N GLU A 218 27.97 0.52 -7.80
CA GLU A 218 27.19 -0.54 -8.45
C GLU A 218 27.50 -1.91 -7.83
N VAL A 219 28.79 -2.26 -7.70
CA VAL A 219 29.20 -3.52 -7.08
C VAL A 219 28.77 -3.57 -5.62
N LEU A 220 28.95 -2.47 -4.87
CA LEU A 220 28.50 -2.39 -3.48
C LEU A 220 26.98 -2.59 -3.34
N GLY A 221 26.17 -1.97 -4.20
CA GLY A 221 24.71 -2.10 -4.15
C GLY A 221 24.23 -3.54 -4.42
N LYS A 222 24.90 -4.25 -5.34
CA LYS A 222 24.64 -5.68 -5.61
C LYS A 222 25.06 -6.57 -4.43
N VAL A 223 26.28 -6.39 -3.91
CA VAL A 223 26.81 -7.17 -2.78
C VAL A 223 26.00 -6.91 -1.51
N TRP A 224 25.69 -5.66 -1.18
CA TRP A 224 24.90 -5.30 -0.01
C TRP A 224 23.53 -6.01 -0.01
N GLY A 225 22.81 -5.95 -1.11
CA GLY A 225 21.48 -6.56 -1.17
C GLY A 225 21.50 -8.07 -1.34
N PHE A 226 22.51 -8.62 -2.00
CA PHE A 226 22.75 -10.07 -1.99
C PHE A 226 22.94 -10.56 -0.56
N LEU A 227 23.88 -9.97 0.19
CA LEU A 227 24.11 -10.34 1.60
C LEU A 227 22.84 -10.17 2.44
N LYS A 228 22.08 -9.08 2.23
CA LYS A 228 20.82 -8.80 2.96
C LYS A 228 19.87 -10.00 2.97
N TYR A 229 19.74 -10.69 1.83
CA TYR A 229 18.79 -11.79 1.67
C TYR A 229 19.45 -13.17 1.65
N TYR A 230 20.77 -13.26 1.46
CA TYR A 230 21.48 -14.54 1.37
C TYR A 230 22.23 -14.94 2.65
N HIS A 231 22.75 -13.98 3.42
CA HIS A 231 23.60 -14.29 4.57
C HIS A 231 22.79 -14.49 5.86
N PRO A 232 22.91 -15.63 6.56
CA PRO A 232 22.07 -15.95 7.72
C PRO A 232 22.21 -14.98 8.89
N ALA A 233 23.41 -14.48 9.19
CA ALA A 233 23.60 -13.48 10.25
C ALA A 233 22.74 -12.22 10.05
N ILE A 234 22.53 -11.81 8.80
CA ILE A 234 21.72 -10.64 8.47
C ILE A 234 20.23 -11.02 8.54
N GLY A 235 19.86 -12.19 8.01
CA GLY A 235 18.52 -12.76 8.15
C GLY A 235 18.10 -13.03 9.60
N ASN A 236 19.05 -13.20 10.53
CA ASN A 236 18.79 -13.37 11.96
C ASN A 236 18.67 -12.04 12.72
N GLY A 237 18.85 -10.89 12.05
CA GLY A 237 18.83 -9.58 12.70
C GLY A 237 20.03 -9.30 13.60
N ASP A 238 21.20 -9.92 13.32
CA ASP A 238 22.42 -9.63 14.08
C ASP A 238 23.00 -8.24 13.77
N TYR A 239 22.65 -7.66 12.62
CA TYR A 239 23.18 -6.39 12.12
C TYR A 239 22.08 -5.48 11.62
N ASN A 240 22.16 -4.19 11.96
CA ASN A 240 21.37 -3.17 11.27
C ASN A 240 21.98 -2.95 9.88
N TRP A 241 21.43 -3.65 8.89
CA TRP A 241 22.04 -3.75 7.57
C TRP A 241 22.03 -2.44 6.78
N ASP A 242 21.10 -1.54 7.08
CA ASP A 242 21.11 -0.19 6.52
C ASP A 242 22.31 0.60 7.05
N TYR A 243 22.66 0.42 8.33
CA TYR A 243 23.79 1.11 8.96
C TYR A 243 25.14 0.51 8.59
N GLU A 244 25.19 -0.80 8.39
CA GLU A 244 26.37 -1.45 7.82
C GLU A 244 26.71 -0.91 6.42
N LEU A 245 25.71 -0.55 5.60
CA LEU A 245 25.95 0.15 4.34
C LEU A 245 26.70 1.47 4.57
N PHE A 246 26.27 2.27 5.55
CA PHE A 246 26.90 3.55 5.84
C PHE A 246 28.31 3.40 6.39
N ARG A 247 28.59 2.33 7.14
CA ARG A 247 29.94 2.02 7.65
C ARG A 247 30.92 1.69 6.54
N ILE A 248 30.51 0.92 5.52
CA ILE A 248 31.42 0.49 4.45
C ILE A 248 31.58 1.49 3.31
N LEU A 249 30.53 2.27 3.04
CA LEU A 249 30.46 3.14 1.86
C LEU A 249 31.65 4.12 1.73
N PRO A 250 32.16 4.78 2.80
CA PRO A 250 33.34 5.64 2.70
C PRO A 250 34.58 4.90 2.18
N ALA A 251 34.87 3.69 2.69
CA ALA A 251 36.03 2.92 2.26
C ALA A 251 35.93 2.46 0.80
N VAL A 252 34.71 2.13 0.33
CA VAL A 252 34.44 1.77 -1.07
C VAL A 252 34.62 2.98 -2.01
N LEU A 253 34.16 4.16 -1.60
CA LEU A 253 34.34 5.39 -2.38
C LEU A 253 35.78 5.87 -2.45
N GLN A 254 36.57 5.62 -1.40
CA GLN A 254 37.99 6.00 -1.31
C GLN A 254 38.93 5.00 -1.99
N ALA A 255 38.46 3.79 -2.31
CA ALA A 255 39.26 2.82 -3.03
C ALA A 255 39.71 3.37 -4.39
N GLY A 256 41.04 3.46 -4.60
CA GLY A 256 41.60 4.01 -5.84
C GLY A 256 41.54 3.06 -7.04
N THR A 257 41.21 1.79 -6.83
CA THR A 257 41.13 0.76 -7.89
C THR A 257 40.02 -0.26 -7.59
N GLU A 258 39.60 -1.00 -8.61
CA GLU A 258 38.64 -2.10 -8.48
C GLU A 258 39.15 -3.22 -7.56
N ALA A 259 40.45 -3.53 -7.61
CA ALA A 259 41.08 -4.49 -6.71
C ALA A 259 41.06 -4.03 -5.24
N ALA A 260 41.31 -2.74 -4.98
CA ALA A 260 41.22 -2.17 -3.64
C ALA A 260 39.78 -2.24 -3.10
N ARG A 261 38.78 -1.92 -3.93
CA ARG A 261 37.36 -2.09 -3.58
C ARG A 261 37.05 -3.56 -3.24
N ASN A 262 37.52 -4.50 -4.05
CA ASN A 262 37.29 -5.92 -3.82
C ASN A 262 37.89 -6.39 -2.48
N GLY A 263 39.08 -5.89 -2.12
CA GLY A 263 39.68 -6.14 -0.81
C GLY A 263 38.85 -5.62 0.37
N VAL A 264 38.27 -4.41 0.23
CA VAL A 264 37.35 -3.84 1.24
C VAL A 264 36.10 -4.71 1.39
N LEU A 265 35.47 -5.09 0.28
CA LEU A 265 34.26 -5.93 0.29
C LEU A 265 34.55 -7.33 0.86
N LEU A 266 35.65 -7.96 0.46
CA LEU A 266 36.07 -9.28 0.96
C LEU A 266 36.25 -9.27 2.48
N SER A 267 36.94 -8.25 3.02
CA SER A 267 37.11 -8.08 4.46
C SER A 267 35.77 -7.94 5.19
N TRP A 268 34.82 -7.20 4.60
CA TRP A 268 33.50 -7.01 5.17
C TRP A 268 32.65 -8.29 5.17
N VAL A 269 32.62 -9.04 4.06
CA VAL A 269 31.87 -10.31 4.00
C VAL A 269 32.44 -11.33 4.98
N ASN A 270 33.78 -11.45 5.07
CA ASN A 270 34.42 -12.38 6.00
C ASN A 270 34.13 -12.07 7.48
N LYS A 271 33.84 -10.82 7.85
CA LYS A 271 33.47 -10.44 9.22
C LYS A 271 32.10 -10.96 9.65
N LEU A 272 31.22 -11.30 8.70
CA LEU A 272 29.90 -11.85 9.00
C LEU A 272 29.96 -13.30 9.52
N GLY A 273 31.12 -13.95 9.36
CA GLY A 273 31.38 -15.29 9.86
C GLY A 273 30.81 -16.41 8.97
N PRO A 274 31.24 -17.67 9.20
CA PRO A 274 30.72 -18.80 8.46
C PRO A 274 29.30 -19.16 8.91
N ALA A 275 28.56 -19.86 8.05
CA ALA A 275 27.28 -20.48 8.39
C ALA A 275 27.18 -21.89 7.83
N ALA A 276 26.23 -22.68 8.34
CA ALA A 276 25.97 -24.01 7.82
C ALA A 276 25.53 -23.94 6.35
N LEU A 277 25.97 -24.90 5.53
CA LEU A 277 25.54 -25.00 4.13
C LEU A 277 24.14 -25.63 4.02
N ARG A 278 23.39 -25.22 3.01
CA ARG A 278 22.10 -25.83 2.68
C ARG A 278 22.32 -27.24 2.13
N LYS A 279 21.38 -28.15 2.42
CA LYS A 279 21.26 -29.37 1.60
C LYS A 279 20.64 -28.97 0.26
N GLU A 280 21.21 -29.45 -0.85
CA GLU A 280 20.62 -29.22 -2.16
C GLU A 280 19.16 -29.69 -2.18
N LYS A 281 18.26 -28.78 -2.52
CA LYS A 281 16.86 -29.10 -2.77
C LYS A 281 16.61 -28.80 -4.23
N LYS A 282 16.54 -29.86 -5.05
CA LYS A 282 16.17 -29.73 -6.46
C LYS A 282 14.75 -29.16 -6.53
N VAL A 283 14.59 -28.04 -7.23
CA VAL A 283 13.27 -27.50 -7.55
C VAL A 283 12.69 -28.36 -8.66
N ASP A 284 11.40 -28.65 -8.57
CA ASP A 284 10.67 -29.34 -9.64
C ASP A 284 10.61 -28.42 -10.88
N ASP A 285 11.30 -28.82 -11.95
CA ASP A 285 11.40 -28.06 -13.19
C ASP A 285 10.02 -27.73 -13.78
N SER A 286 9.00 -28.57 -13.52
CA SER A 286 7.62 -28.33 -13.99
C SER A 286 6.92 -27.17 -13.27
N LYS A 287 7.44 -26.74 -12.11
CA LYS A 287 6.92 -25.62 -11.33
C LYS A 287 7.79 -24.37 -11.47
N LEU A 288 8.92 -24.43 -12.15
CA LEU A 288 9.85 -23.32 -12.22
C LEU A 288 9.32 -22.21 -13.15
N LYS A 289 9.24 -20.97 -12.66
CA LYS A 289 8.96 -19.78 -13.50
C LYS A 289 10.21 -18.93 -13.73
N MET A 290 11.00 -18.70 -12.68
CA MET A 290 12.21 -17.87 -12.74
C MET A 290 13.24 -18.39 -11.76
N LEU A 291 14.48 -18.55 -12.21
CA LEU A 291 15.62 -18.90 -11.35
C LEU A 291 16.24 -17.64 -10.73
N PRO A 292 16.95 -17.77 -9.60
CA PRO A 292 17.81 -16.72 -9.09
C PRO A 292 18.84 -16.29 -10.15
N ASP A 293 18.87 -14.99 -10.43
CA ASP A 293 19.83 -14.36 -11.34
C ASP A 293 21.08 -13.96 -10.54
N LEU A 294 22.02 -14.90 -10.42
CA LEU A 294 23.22 -14.81 -9.59
C LEU A 294 24.53 -14.92 -10.36
N ASP A 295 24.52 -15.07 -11.69
CA ASP A 295 25.75 -15.31 -12.46
C ASP A 295 26.83 -14.23 -12.25
N TRP A 296 26.41 -13.01 -11.93
CA TRP A 296 27.31 -11.90 -11.62
C TRP A 296 28.23 -12.14 -10.42
N ILE A 297 27.88 -13.03 -9.47
CA ILE A 297 28.76 -13.35 -8.34
C ILE A 297 30.00 -14.16 -8.77
N ARG A 298 29.95 -14.77 -9.96
CA ARG A 298 31.04 -15.53 -10.59
C ARG A 298 31.91 -14.67 -11.52
N ASP A 299 31.61 -13.37 -11.65
CA ASP A 299 32.38 -12.46 -12.50
C ASP A 299 33.71 -12.09 -11.84
N GLU A 300 34.72 -12.97 -11.98
CA GLU A 300 36.06 -12.76 -11.45
C GLU A 300 36.75 -11.51 -12.06
N LYS A 301 36.33 -11.05 -13.24
CA LYS A 301 36.91 -9.84 -13.86
C LYS A 301 36.54 -8.61 -13.04
N THR A 302 35.30 -8.54 -12.57
CA THR A 302 34.83 -7.42 -11.75
C THR A 302 35.17 -7.64 -10.28
N LEU A 303 34.89 -8.82 -9.73
CA LEU A 303 34.95 -9.10 -8.29
C LEU A 303 36.34 -9.56 -7.82
N GLY A 304 37.18 -10.03 -8.73
CA GLY A 304 38.36 -10.81 -8.37
C GLY A 304 37.96 -12.19 -7.83
N ARG A 305 38.88 -13.15 -7.94
CA ARG A 305 38.66 -14.55 -7.55
C ARG A 305 38.20 -14.70 -6.10
N ASP A 306 38.88 -14.07 -5.15
CA ASP A 306 38.63 -14.32 -3.72
C ASP A 306 37.25 -13.85 -3.26
N LEU A 307 36.83 -12.65 -3.69
CA LEU A 307 35.49 -12.14 -3.38
C LEU A 307 34.41 -12.96 -4.07
N SER A 308 34.63 -13.34 -5.33
CA SER A 308 33.71 -14.18 -6.09
C SER A 308 33.45 -15.52 -5.38
N VAL A 309 34.51 -16.23 -4.98
CA VAL A 309 34.43 -17.49 -4.24
C VAL A 309 33.69 -17.33 -2.91
N VAL A 310 33.93 -16.25 -2.16
CA VAL A 310 33.23 -16.01 -0.89
C VAL A 310 31.73 -15.76 -1.12
N LEU A 311 31.35 -15.02 -2.17
CA LEU A 311 29.94 -14.77 -2.49
C LEU A 311 29.23 -16.06 -2.96
N GLU A 312 29.91 -16.92 -3.71
CA GLU A 312 29.39 -18.25 -4.06
C GLU A 312 29.14 -19.09 -2.80
N ASN A 313 30.07 -19.11 -1.84
CA ASN A 313 29.87 -19.81 -0.57
C ASN A 313 28.65 -19.27 0.20
N VAL A 314 28.42 -17.95 0.18
CA VAL A 314 27.23 -17.34 0.79
C VAL A 314 25.94 -17.77 0.07
N ALA A 315 25.96 -17.94 -1.25
CA ALA A 315 24.80 -18.41 -2.01
C ALA A 315 24.32 -19.78 -1.51
N ASP A 316 25.26 -20.63 -1.08
CA ASP A 316 25.03 -21.98 -0.58
C ASP A 316 24.81 -22.09 0.93
N MET A 317 24.86 -20.98 1.67
CA MET A 317 24.50 -20.99 3.09
C MET A 317 23.02 -21.34 3.30
N ARG A 318 22.74 -22.05 4.40
CA ARG A 318 21.40 -22.40 4.84
C ARG A 318 20.67 -21.16 5.33
N ARG A 319 19.44 -20.97 4.85
CA ARG A 319 18.51 -19.91 5.27
C ARG A 319 17.25 -20.52 5.85
N GLU A 320 16.60 -19.77 6.74
CA GLU A 320 15.30 -20.12 7.31
C GLU A 320 14.17 -19.42 6.54
N ASP A 321 12.96 -19.97 6.60
CA ASP A 321 11.80 -19.43 5.88
C ASP A 321 11.35 -18.07 6.44
N GLU A 322 11.45 -17.89 7.76
CA GLU A 322 11.28 -16.61 8.45
C GLU A 322 12.64 -15.93 8.64
N GLN A 323 12.75 -14.67 8.19
CA GLN A 323 13.97 -13.87 8.30
C GLN A 323 13.61 -12.42 8.64
N TYR A 324 14.56 -11.72 9.28
CA TYR A 324 14.39 -10.41 9.87
C TYR A 324 13.90 -9.35 8.87
N TYR A 325 14.36 -9.37 7.62
CA TYR A 325 13.99 -8.35 6.64
C TYR A 325 12.81 -8.70 5.74
N VAL A 326 12.44 -9.97 5.63
CA VAL A 326 11.41 -10.38 4.67
C VAL A 326 10.77 -11.70 5.06
N GLN A 327 9.46 -11.78 4.85
CA GLN A 327 8.71 -13.03 4.88
C GLN A 327 7.70 -13.02 3.74
N LEU A 328 6.88 -14.07 3.62
CA LEU A 328 5.73 -14.06 2.73
C LEU A 328 4.45 -13.93 3.54
N TYR A 329 3.50 -13.14 3.04
CA TYR A 329 2.12 -13.22 3.53
C TYR A 329 1.54 -14.62 3.26
N PRO A 330 0.46 -15.04 3.97
CA PRO A 330 -0.22 -16.29 3.66
C PRO A 330 -0.67 -16.42 2.20
N THR A 331 -0.93 -15.29 1.54
CA THR A 331 -1.25 -15.20 0.10
C THR A 331 -0.05 -15.43 -0.83
N GLY A 332 1.18 -15.31 -0.32
CA GLY A 332 2.42 -15.62 -1.03
C GLY A 332 3.21 -14.42 -1.56
N ASN A 333 2.68 -13.19 -1.49
CA ASN A 333 3.44 -11.98 -1.81
C ASN A 333 4.44 -11.64 -0.69
N PRO A 334 5.60 -11.03 -1.02
CA PRO A 334 6.60 -10.65 -0.04
C PRO A 334 6.09 -9.55 0.92
N GLN A 335 6.46 -9.69 2.18
CA GLN A 335 6.30 -8.69 3.23
C GLN A 335 7.69 -8.28 3.69
N PHE A 336 8.08 -7.04 3.41
CA PHE A 336 9.33 -6.48 3.89
C PHE A 336 9.14 -5.95 5.31
N LEU A 337 9.93 -6.49 6.23
CA LEU A 337 9.87 -6.20 7.66
C LEU A 337 11.10 -5.39 8.08
N HIS A 338 10.98 -4.66 9.18
CA HIS A 338 12.09 -3.91 9.80
C HIS A 338 12.78 -2.87 8.89
N GLU A 339 12.19 -2.53 7.74
CA GLU A 339 12.66 -1.46 6.86
C GLU A 339 12.22 -0.10 7.42
N ASN A 340 13.18 0.72 7.89
CA ASN A 340 12.86 2.05 8.41
C ASN A 340 12.49 3.01 7.26
N SER A 341 11.45 3.80 7.48
CA SER A 341 10.99 4.85 6.55
C SER A 341 11.84 6.12 6.64
N TYR A 342 12.54 6.35 7.76
CA TYR A 342 13.32 7.56 8.02
C TYR A 342 12.50 8.84 7.76
N SER A 343 11.30 8.88 8.33
CA SER A 343 10.26 9.90 8.06
C SER A 343 10.65 11.32 8.46
N ASN A 344 11.62 11.46 9.37
CA ASN A 344 12.20 12.74 9.80
C ASN A 344 13.19 13.34 8.77
N MET A 345 13.63 12.59 7.76
CA MET A 345 14.63 13.01 6.77
C MET A 345 13.99 13.37 5.42
N LEU A 346 13.22 14.47 5.34
CA LEU A 346 12.51 14.87 4.11
C LEU A 346 13.39 14.92 2.84
N TYR A 347 14.63 15.38 3.02
CA TYR A 347 15.69 15.34 2.03
C TYR A 347 16.86 14.57 2.65
N PRO A 348 16.94 13.24 2.45
CA PRO A 348 18.00 12.44 3.03
C PRO A 348 19.38 12.81 2.44
N ASP A 349 20.45 12.62 3.21
CA ASP A 349 21.83 12.75 2.73
C ASP A 349 22.18 11.70 1.65
N ALA A 350 23.38 11.77 1.08
CA ALA A 350 23.75 10.90 -0.04
C ALA A 350 23.74 9.41 0.34
N GLY A 351 24.07 9.06 1.59
CA GLY A 351 24.02 7.69 2.07
C GLY A 351 22.60 7.15 2.07
N PHE A 352 21.66 7.89 2.65
CA PHE A 352 20.24 7.49 2.67
C PHE A 352 19.58 7.51 1.28
N ARG A 353 19.97 8.42 0.37
CA ARG A 353 19.52 8.38 -1.03
C ARG A 353 20.00 7.10 -1.72
N LEU A 354 21.27 6.72 -1.54
CA LEU A 354 21.79 5.47 -2.07
C LEU A 354 21.13 4.24 -1.43
N LEU A 355 20.83 4.28 -0.12
CA LEU A 355 20.06 3.23 0.54
C LEU A 355 18.68 3.06 -0.12
N ALA A 356 17.97 4.15 -0.44
CA ALA A 356 16.68 4.07 -1.12
C ALA A 356 16.78 3.35 -2.47
N LEU A 357 17.80 3.70 -3.27
CA LEU A 357 18.11 3.04 -4.54
C LEU A 357 18.44 1.56 -4.35
N PHE A 358 19.40 1.24 -3.47
CA PHE A 358 19.84 -0.14 -3.27
C PHE A 358 18.73 -1.02 -2.70
N ARG A 359 17.94 -0.49 -1.76
CA ARG A 359 16.79 -1.18 -1.17
C ARG A 359 15.76 -1.51 -2.25
N TYR A 360 15.26 -0.51 -2.98
CA TYR A 360 14.27 -0.74 -4.04
C TYR A 360 14.83 -1.67 -5.12
N TRP A 361 16.09 -1.45 -5.53
CA TRP A 361 16.71 -2.23 -6.60
C TRP A 361 16.76 -3.72 -6.25
N ASN A 362 17.18 -4.04 -5.01
CA ASN A 362 17.31 -5.41 -4.55
C ASN A 362 15.96 -6.06 -4.19
N MET A 363 15.00 -5.29 -3.66
CA MET A 363 13.63 -5.82 -3.45
C MET A 363 13.02 -6.33 -4.76
N VAL A 364 13.20 -5.58 -5.86
CA VAL A 364 12.77 -6.04 -7.19
C VAL A 364 13.63 -7.20 -7.70
N GLN A 365 14.97 -7.15 -7.52
CA GLN A 365 15.87 -8.20 -8.00
C GLN A 365 15.48 -9.60 -7.49
N TYR A 366 15.06 -9.68 -6.23
CA TYR A 366 14.80 -10.96 -5.56
C TYR A 366 13.32 -11.30 -5.37
N TYR A 367 12.42 -10.31 -5.41
CA TYR A 367 11.02 -10.51 -5.00
C TYR A 367 9.96 -9.92 -5.95
N PHE A 368 10.34 -9.33 -7.09
CA PHE A 368 9.38 -8.95 -8.14
C PHE A 368 9.14 -10.10 -9.15
N PRO A 369 7.93 -10.67 -9.25
CA PRO A 369 7.63 -11.84 -10.07
C PRO A 369 7.76 -11.60 -11.57
N TYR A 370 7.76 -10.35 -12.03
CA TYR A 370 7.77 -9.98 -13.45
C TYR A 370 9.05 -9.28 -13.88
N LYS A 371 10.16 -9.51 -13.16
CA LYS A 371 11.46 -8.90 -13.49
C LYS A 371 11.87 -9.15 -14.96
N TYR A 372 11.53 -10.31 -15.51
CA TYR A 372 11.80 -10.67 -16.91
C TYR A 372 10.98 -9.86 -17.93
N LEU A 373 9.94 -9.13 -17.51
CA LEU A 373 9.14 -8.23 -18.36
C LEU A 373 9.64 -6.78 -18.38
N VAL A 374 10.70 -6.46 -17.64
CA VAL A 374 11.36 -5.15 -17.68
C VAL A 374 12.14 -5.05 -18.99
N THR A 375 11.61 -4.25 -19.91
CA THR A 375 12.06 -4.15 -21.31
C THR A 375 13.52 -3.73 -21.47
N GLU A 376 13.99 -2.86 -20.61
CA GLU A 376 15.35 -2.31 -20.59
C GLU A 376 16.34 -3.26 -19.89
N GLY A 377 15.86 -4.38 -19.33
CA GLY A 377 16.60 -5.24 -18.42
C GLY A 377 16.75 -4.61 -17.03
N TRP A 378 16.77 -5.45 -16.00
CA TRP A 378 16.83 -4.97 -14.61
C TRP A 378 18.24 -4.65 -14.11
N GLN A 379 19.23 -5.48 -14.50
CA GLN A 379 20.62 -5.32 -14.07
C GLN A 379 21.21 -3.93 -14.40
N PRO A 380 21.02 -3.37 -15.63
CA PRO A 380 21.57 -2.06 -15.97
C PRO A 380 20.92 -0.88 -15.22
N GLN A 381 19.74 -1.06 -14.62
CA GLN A 381 19.05 0.04 -13.94
C GLN A 381 19.84 0.56 -12.75
N LEU A 382 20.56 -0.30 -12.02
CA LEU A 382 21.35 0.14 -10.88
C LEU A 382 22.41 1.18 -11.28
N ALA A 383 23.20 0.86 -12.30
CA ALA A 383 24.22 1.77 -12.83
C ALA A 383 23.62 3.08 -13.35
N LYS A 384 22.47 3.01 -14.01
CA LYS A 384 21.74 4.19 -14.52
C LYS A 384 21.31 5.13 -13.40
N PHE A 385 20.78 4.60 -12.29
CA PHE A 385 20.18 5.41 -11.24
C PHE A 385 21.17 5.91 -10.18
N ILE A 386 22.32 5.26 -9.98
CA ILE A 386 23.36 5.74 -9.05
C ILE A 386 23.68 7.24 -9.21
N PRO A 387 24.03 7.76 -10.40
CA PRO A 387 24.33 9.19 -10.54
C PRO A 387 23.13 10.08 -10.23
N LEU A 388 21.90 9.66 -10.59
CA LEU A 388 20.69 10.44 -10.34
C LEU A 388 20.41 10.60 -8.84
N PHE A 389 20.61 9.54 -8.04
CA PHE A 389 20.41 9.59 -6.59
C PHE A 389 21.54 10.34 -5.87
N VAL A 390 22.79 10.19 -6.31
CA VAL A 390 23.92 10.93 -5.74
C VAL A 390 23.77 12.42 -5.99
N GLN A 391 23.46 12.81 -7.23
CA GLN A 391 23.42 14.20 -7.69
C GLN A 391 22.09 14.91 -7.42
N ALA A 392 21.07 14.23 -6.89
CA ALA A 392 19.83 14.86 -6.47
C ALA A 392 20.14 15.96 -5.43
N LYS A 393 19.84 17.22 -5.77
CA LYS A 393 20.24 18.41 -4.99
C LYS A 393 19.19 18.88 -3.98
N ASP A 394 17.96 18.38 -4.11
CA ASP A 394 16.82 18.76 -3.30
C ASP A 394 15.77 17.63 -3.25
N VAL A 395 14.69 17.88 -2.49
CA VAL A 395 13.55 16.95 -2.33
C VAL A 395 12.93 16.59 -3.68
N ALA A 396 12.80 17.54 -4.60
CA ALA A 396 12.14 17.32 -5.88
C ALA A 396 12.98 16.41 -6.78
N ALA A 397 14.29 16.66 -6.87
CA ALA A 397 15.22 15.83 -7.64
C ALA A 397 15.28 14.40 -7.09
N TYR A 398 15.32 14.23 -5.76
CA TYR A 398 15.32 12.92 -5.12
C TYR A 398 14.02 12.14 -5.41
N GLN A 399 12.86 12.77 -5.21
CA GLN A 399 11.57 12.14 -5.48
C GLN A 399 11.35 11.86 -6.97
N THR A 400 11.91 12.68 -7.87
CA THR A 400 11.87 12.44 -9.32
C THR A 400 12.71 11.21 -9.67
N ALA A 401 13.93 11.09 -9.14
CA ALA A 401 14.77 9.91 -9.34
C ALA A 401 14.10 8.63 -8.83
N LEU A 402 13.40 8.71 -7.68
CA LEU A 402 12.57 7.61 -7.18
C LEU A 402 11.42 7.27 -8.14
N GLN A 403 10.68 8.26 -8.64
CA GLN A 403 9.59 8.01 -9.59
C GLN A 403 10.08 7.36 -10.87
N GLU A 404 11.21 7.78 -11.41
CA GLU A 404 11.81 7.16 -12.60
C GLU A 404 12.25 5.71 -12.32
N LEU A 405 12.88 5.44 -11.18
CA LEU A 405 13.26 4.09 -10.76
C LEU A 405 12.01 3.20 -10.62
N ILE A 406 10.96 3.71 -9.97
CA ILE A 406 9.71 2.99 -9.73
C ILE A 406 8.95 2.75 -11.04
N ALA A 407 8.93 3.73 -11.96
CA ALA A 407 8.30 3.57 -13.26
C ALA A 407 9.03 2.55 -14.16
N SER A 408 10.34 2.38 -13.98
CA SER A 408 11.16 1.47 -14.81
C SER A 408 10.79 -0.02 -14.69
N ILE A 409 10.04 -0.43 -13.66
CA ILE A 409 9.58 -1.83 -13.53
C ILE A 409 8.31 -2.14 -14.33
N HIS A 410 7.68 -1.12 -14.93
CA HIS A 410 6.45 -1.24 -15.75
C HIS A 410 5.32 -1.98 -15.02
N ASP A 411 4.92 -1.45 -13.86
CA ASP A 411 3.88 -2.04 -13.01
C ASP A 411 2.83 -0.99 -12.62
N SER A 412 1.56 -1.29 -12.92
CA SER A 412 0.42 -0.46 -12.51
C SER A 412 0.14 -0.53 -11.00
N HIS A 413 0.77 -1.39 -10.20
CA HIS A 413 0.73 -1.20 -8.75
C HIS A 413 1.79 -0.23 -8.24
N ALA A 414 2.88 -0.06 -8.99
CA ALA A 414 3.99 0.76 -8.57
C ALA A 414 3.68 2.25 -8.75
N SER A 415 4.03 3.03 -7.74
CA SER A 415 4.04 4.50 -7.72
C SER A 415 4.75 4.96 -6.45
N LEU A 416 5.12 6.24 -6.38
CA LEU A 416 5.62 6.85 -5.16
C LEU A 416 4.46 7.40 -4.31
N TYR A 417 4.50 7.13 -3.01
CA TYR A 417 3.50 7.51 -2.02
C TYR A 417 4.19 8.04 -0.75
N GLY A 418 3.42 8.70 0.12
CA GLY A 418 3.87 9.15 1.43
C GLY A 418 3.39 10.57 1.79
N PRO A 419 3.33 10.91 3.10
CA PRO A 419 2.92 12.23 3.56
C PRO A 419 3.86 13.36 3.09
N ASN A 420 5.10 13.00 2.74
CA ASN A 420 6.16 13.92 2.36
C ASN A 420 6.30 14.11 0.84
N LEU A 421 5.33 13.64 0.03
CA LEU A 421 5.33 13.82 -1.42
C LEU A 421 5.30 15.31 -1.83
N TYR A 422 6.40 15.79 -2.37
CA TYR A 422 6.59 17.16 -2.83
C TYR A 422 6.01 17.39 -4.23
N ILE A 423 6.26 16.45 -5.15
CA ILE A 423 5.92 16.57 -6.58
C ILE A 423 4.40 16.58 -6.83
N ARG A 424 3.61 15.87 -6.01
CA ARG A 424 2.17 15.69 -6.23
C ARG A 424 1.25 16.54 -5.33
N ASN A 425 1.71 16.99 -4.16
CA ASN A 425 0.81 17.63 -3.18
C ASN A 425 1.18 19.05 -2.75
N ARG A 426 2.43 19.51 -2.89
CA ARG A 426 2.84 20.81 -2.33
C ARG A 426 3.06 21.93 -3.35
N MET A 427 3.38 21.60 -4.60
CA MET A 427 3.68 22.62 -5.62
C MET A 427 2.56 22.86 -6.63
N LYS A 428 1.64 21.91 -6.85
CA LYS A 428 0.60 22.00 -7.88
C LYS A 428 -0.79 21.73 -7.31
N SER A 429 -1.23 22.62 -6.41
CA SER A 429 -2.51 22.49 -5.71
C SER A 429 -3.70 23.06 -6.49
N LYS A 430 -3.52 23.48 -7.76
CA LYS A 430 -4.59 24.01 -8.61
C LYS A 430 -4.73 23.22 -9.91
N THR A 431 -5.89 23.31 -10.54
CA THR A 431 -6.23 22.64 -11.79
C THR A 431 -7.42 23.32 -12.47
N LEU A 432 -7.80 22.92 -13.68
CA LEU A 432 -9.03 23.38 -14.32
C LEU A 432 -10.23 22.55 -13.86
N PRO A 433 -11.43 23.14 -13.71
CA PRO A 433 -12.67 22.46 -13.29
C PRO A 433 -13.25 21.53 -14.38
N VAL A 434 -12.41 20.71 -15.01
CA VAL A 434 -12.75 19.79 -16.09
C VAL A 434 -12.23 18.39 -15.80
N ARG A 435 -12.99 17.39 -16.24
CA ARG A 435 -12.54 16.00 -16.34
C ARG A 435 -12.11 15.75 -17.77
N ILE A 436 -10.91 15.22 -17.95
CA ILE A 436 -10.40 14.78 -19.25
C ILE A 436 -10.29 13.26 -19.32
N LYS A 437 -10.20 12.73 -20.53
CA LYS A 437 -9.80 11.36 -20.82
C LYS A 437 -8.97 11.33 -22.11
N PHE A 438 -7.97 10.46 -22.21
CA PHE A 438 -7.35 10.16 -23.50
C PHE A 438 -8.26 9.23 -24.32
N VAL A 439 -8.64 9.69 -25.50
CA VAL A 439 -9.49 8.98 -26.45
C VAL A 439 -8.87 9.14 -27.82
N GLU A 440 -8.58 8.06 -28.53
CA GLU A 440 -7.76 8.10 -29.75
C GLU A 440 -6.44 8.87 -29.54
N GLU A 441 -5.81 8.67 -28.37
CA GLU A 441 -4.59 9.38 -27.91
C GLU A 441 -4.73 10.91 -27.80
N LYS A 442 -5.95 11.44 -27.83
CA LYS A 442 -6.24 12.87 -27.68
C LYS A 442 -6.80 13.17 -26.30
N ALA A 443 -6.28 14.20 -25.63
CA ALA A 443 -6.78 14.65 -24.32
C ALA A 443 -8.15 15.34 -24.50
N MET A 444 -9.22 14.57 -24.33
CA MET A 444 -10.58 15.00 -24.61
C MET A 444 -11.29 15.43 -23.31
N VAL A 445 -12.01 16.55 -23.36
CA VAL A 445 -12.87 17.01 -22.27
C VAL A 445 -14.11 16.12 -22.19
N MET A 446 -14.27 15.45 -21.05
CA MET A 446 -15.41 14.58 -20.76
C MET A 446 -16.54 15.33 -20.07
N LYS A 447 -16.20 16.29 -19.21
CA LYS A 447 -17.14 17.05 -18.39
C LYS A 447 -16.49 18.35 -17.90
N THR A 448 -17.30 19.38 -17.70
CA THR A 448 -16.92 20.60 -16.97
C THR A 448 -17.84 20.73 -15.74
N THR A 449 -17.31 21.16 -14.61
CA THR A 449 -18.11 21.54 -13.43
C THR A 449 -18.41 23.02 -13.38
N ASP A 450 -17.78 23.83 -14.24
CA ASP A 450 -18.10 25.23 -14.43
C ASP A 450 -18.81 25.42 -15.78
N PRO A 451 -20.12 25.75 -15.79
CA PRO A 451 -20.88 25.95 -17.02
C PRO A 451 -20.44 27.20 -17.81
N ASN A 452 -19.71 28.12 -17.18
CA ASN A 452 -19.23 29.35 -17.81
C ASN A 452 -17.83 29.19 -18.42
N LEU A 453 -17.18 28.04 -18.22
CA LEU A 453 -15.86 27.78 -18.79
C LEU A 453 -15.95 27.68 -20.31
N ALA A 454 -14.95 28.19 -21.03
CA ALA A 454 -14.93 28.13 -22.49
C ALA A 454 -14.86 26.68 -23.02
N LEU A 455 -14.24 25.76 -22.25
CA LEU A 455 -14.15 24.33 -22.57
C LEU A 455 -15.49 23.62 -22.35
N ARG A 456 -15.82 22.71 -23.26
CA ARG A 456 -17.05 21.91 -23.25
C ARG A 456 -16.72 20.44 -23.48
N LYS A 457 -17.64 19.57 -23.06
CA LYS A 457 -17.57 18.14 -23.41
C LYS A 457 -17.43 18.02 -24.93
N GLY A 458 -16.47 17.22 -25.40
CA GLY A 458 -16.22 17.07 -26.84
C GLY A 458 -14.96 17.77 -27.34
N ASP A 459 -14.47 18.77 -26.60
CA ASP A 459 -13.26 19.51 -26.98
C ASP A 459 -12.02 18.65 -26.80
N VAL A 460 -11.05 18.79 -27.73
CA VAL A 460 -9.75 18.13 -27.64
C VAL A 460 -8.70 19.15 -27.26
N ILE A 461 -8.08 19.00 -26.09
CA ILE A 461 -6.98 19.86 -25.65
C ILE A 461 -5.71 19.47 -26.43
N THR A 462 -5.12 20.43 -27.14
CA THR A 462 -3.93 20.22 -27.97
C THR A 462 -2.68 20.84 -27.37
N ALA A 463 -2.81 21.92 -26.56
CA ALA A 463 -1.67 22.52 -25.86
C ALA A 463 -2.08 23.17 -24.52
N ILE A 464 -1.14 23.22 -23.58
CA ILE A 464 -1.26 23.85 -22.25
C ILE A 464 -0.08 24.79 -22.08
N ASN A 465 -0.33 26.07 -21.83
CA ASN A 465 0.69 27.12 -21.74
C ASN A 465 1.68 27.09 -22.93
N GLN A 466 1.15 26.91 -24.14
CA GLN A 466 1.90 26.80 -25.42
C GLN A 466 2.72 25.51 -25.59
N GLU A 467 2.80 24.62 -24.58
CA GLU A 467 3.41 23.31 -24.72
C GLU A 467 2.38 22.31 -25.27
N ALA A 468 2.72 21.59 -26.35
CA ALA A 468 1.82 20.60 -26.92
C ALA A 468 1.55 19.46 -25.93
N VAL A 469 0.31 18.96 -25.88
CA VAL A 469 -0.05 17.85 -24.97
C VAL A 469 0.82 16.62 -25.22
N ALA A 470 1.18 16.34 -26.47
CA ALA A 470 2.08 15.24 -26.82
C ALA A 470 3.47 15.37 -26.18
N ASP A 471 4.02 16.58 -26.10
CA ASP A 471 5.32 16.84 -25.47
C ASP A 471 5.23 16.72 -23.95
N ILE A 472 4.14 17.21 -23.35
CA ILE A 472 3.87 17.03 -21.91
C ILE A 472 3.76 15.54 -21.59
N VAL A 473 2.98 14.78 -22.36
CA VAL A 473 2.86 13.32 -22.20
C VAL A 473 4.23 12.67 -22.29
N LYS A 474 5.00 12.92 -23.35
CA LYS A 474 6.35 12.37 -23.55
C LYS A 474 7.27 12.64 -22.36
N ARG A 475 7.20 13.83 -21.77
CA ARG A 475 7.97 14.21 -20.58
C ARG A 475 7.51 13.52 -19.30
N LEU A 476 6.23 13.17 -19.19
CA LEU A 476 5.65 12.49 -18.02
C LEU A 476 5.75 10.96 -18.07
N LEU A 477 5.90 10.34 -19.25
CA LEU A 477 6.00 8.88 -19.38
C LEU A 477 7.09 8.28 -18.47
N PRO A 478 8.34 8.80 -18.43
CA PRO A 478 9.41 8.18 -17.62
C PRO A 478 9.16 8.19 -16.11
N THR A 479 8.25 9.02 -15.61
CA THR A 479 7.90 9.15 -14.18
C THR A 479 6.50 8.63 -13.85
N THR A 480 5.78 8.14 -14.86
CA THR A 480 4.44 7.59 -14.71
C THR A 480 4.51 6.07 -14.80
N SER A 481 4.55 5.39 -13.67
CA SER A 481 4.48 3.93 -13.61
C SER A 481 3.17 3.43 -14.22
N ALA A 482 3.21 2.39 -15.04
CA ALA A 482 2.05 1.61 -15.50
C ALA A 482 2.57 0.34 -16.20
N SER A 483 1.74 -0.69 -16.29
CA SER A 483 2.11 -1.93 -16.99
C SER A 483 2.05 -1.77 -18.52
N ASN A 484 1.19 -0.87 -19.02
CA ASN A 484 1.03 -0.57 -20.44
C ASN A 484 0.68 0.91 -20.69
N TYR A 485 0.81 1.32 -21.95
CA TYR A 485 0.66 2.70 -22.39
C TYR A 485 -0.76 3.27 -22.17
N PRO A 486 -1.87 2.56 -22.49
CA PRO A 486 -3.22 3.05 -22.19
C PRO A 486 -3.42 3.41 -20.71
N THR A 487 -2.95 2.56 -19.79
CA THR A 487 -3.03 2.86 -18.35
C THR A 487 -2.09 3.99 -17.93
N GLN A 488 -0.95 4.14 -18.59
CA GLN A 488 -0.05 5.27 -18.39
C GLN A 488 -0.72 6.60 -18.77
N LEU A 489 -1.40 6.64 -19.92
CA LEU A 489 -2.21 7.78 -20.33
C LEU A 489 -3.32 8.06 -19.32
N SER A 490 -4.05 7.04 -18.87
CA SER A 490 -5.10 7.19 -17.85
C SER A 490 -4.57 7.77 -16.53
N ARG A 491 -3.32 7.47 -16.16
CA ARG A 491 -2.67 8.10 -14.99
C ARG A 491 -2.33 9.56 -15.25
N ILE A 492 -1.80 9.87 -16.43
CA ILE A 492 -1.45 11.24 -16.85
C ILE A 492 -2.70 12.14 -16.85
N GLU A 493 -3.89 11.61 -17.12
CA GLU A 493 -5.16 12.37 -17.04
C GLU A 493 -5.31 13.12 -15.71
N ASN A 494 -4.88 12.51 -14.60
CA ASN A 494 -4.98 13.09 -13.25
C ASN A 494 -3.97 14.22 -12.99
N TYR A 495 -2.93 14.32 -13.81
CA TYR A 495 -1.80 15.23 -13.59
C TYR A 495 -1.65 16.29 -14.70
N LEU A 496 -2.25 16.06 -15.87
CA LEU A 496 -2.03 16.86 -17.08
C LEU A 496 -2.33 18.35 -16.85
N LEU A 497 -3.40 18.65 -16.09
CA LEU A 497 -3.86 20.01 -15.82
C LEU A 497 -3.42 20.56 -14.45
N LEU A 498 -2.64 19.81 -13.68
CA LEU A 498 -2.15 20.27 -12.38
C LEU A 498 -1.11 21.38 -12.55
N THR A 499 -1.33 22.50 -11.84
CA THR A 499 -0.48 23.69 -11.89
C THR A 499 -0.43 24.42 -10.56
N LYS A 500 0.52 25.35 -10.44
CA LYS A 500 0.60 26.36 -9.38
C LYS A 500 -0.10 27.68 -9.77
N ASP A 501 -0.24 27.90 -11.07
CA ASP A 501 -0.69 29.16 -11.63
C ASP A 501 -2.22 29.31 -11.46
N SER A 502 -2.68 30.54 -11.25
CA SER A 502 -4.12 30.85 -11.13
C SER A 502 -4.86 30.81 -12.48
N ILE A 503 -4.12 30.74 -13.59
CA ILE A 503 -4.64 30.72 -14.95
C ILE A 503 -3.82 29.71 -15.76
N LEU A 504 -4.49 28.94 -16.62
CA LEU A 504 -3.85 28.16 -17.67
C LEU A 504 -4.32 28.63 -19.04
N THR A 505 -3.38 28.81 -19.97
CA THR A 505 -3.71 29.05 -21.38
C THR A 505 -3.91 27.71 -22.06
N ILE A 506 -5.14 27.41 -22.47
CA ILE A 506 -5.49 26.14 -23.13
C ILE A 506 -5.77 26.39 -24.60
N THR A 507 -5.06 25.65 -25.46
CA THR A 507 -5.39 25.53 -26.88
C THR A 507 -6.15 24.22 -27.09
N TYR A 508 -7.30 24.29 -27.76
CA TYR A 508 -8.18 23.16 -27.96
C TYR A 508 -8.85 23.18 -29.34
N GLU A 509 -9.24 22.01 -29.82
CA GLU A 509 -9.99 21.79 -31.05
C GLU A 509 -11.46 21.50 -30.74
N ARG A 510 -12.35 22.16 -31.50
CA ARG A 510 -13.80 21.91 -31.50
C ARG A 510 -14.30 21.91 -32.94
N ASN A 511 -14.83 20.78 -33.38
CA ASN A 511 -15.38 20.59 -34.73
C ASN A 511 -14.41 20.94 -35.88
N GLY A 512 -13.12 20.66 -35.70
CA GLY A 512 -12.05 20.93 -36.66
C GLY A 512 -11.46 22.34 -36.57
N GLU A 513 -12.05 23.23 -35.78
CA GLU A 513 -11.53 24.58 -35.56
C GLU A 513 -10.71 24.65 -34.27
N GLN A 514 -9.66 25.47 -34.30
CA GLN A 514 -8.75 25.66 -33.17
C GLN A 514 -9.08 26.93 -32.40
N TYR A 515 -9.12 26.81 -31.08
CA TYR A 515 -9.41 27.88 -30.15
C TYR A 515 -8.30 27.98 -29.11
N THR A 516 -8.11 29.17 -28.53
CA THR A 516 -7.24 29.36 -27.37
C THR A 516 -7.96 30.22 -26.34
N ALA A 517 -7.91 29.80 -25.07
CA ALA A 517 -8.53 30.52 -23.97
C ALA A 517 -7.63 30.52 -22.73
N ALA A 518 -7.57 31.67 -22.03
CA ALA A 518 -6.99 31.77 -20.70
C ALA A 518 -8.08 31.41 -19.68
N LEU A 519 -7.89 30.31 -18.95
CA LEU A 519 -8.91 29.72 -18.09
C LEU A 519 -8.47 29.78 -16.62
N PRO A 520 -9.36 30.23 -15.70
CA PRO A 520 -9.05 30.28 -14.29
C PRO A 520 -8.92 28.85 -13.72
N THR A 521 -7.98 28.68 -12.79
CA THR A 521 -7.79 27.41 -12.08
C THR A 521 -8.45 27.46 -10.71
N VAL A 522 -8.88 26.29 -10.24
CA VAL A 522 -9.49 26.07 -8.92
C VAL A 522 -8.55 25.20 -8.07
N PRO A 523 -8.67 25.20 -6.73
CA PRO A 523 -7.93 24.24 -5.92
C PRO A 523 -8.22 22.79 -6.35
N GLY A 524 -7.20 21.95 -6.41
CA GLY A 524 -7.28 20.57 -6.90
C GLY A 524 -8.22 19.68 -6.08
N ALA A 525 -8.30 19.94 -4.77
CA ALA A 525 -9.27 19.27 -3.89
C ALA A 525 -10.73 19.58 -4.29
N ASP A 526 -10.98 20.77 -4.85
CA ASP A 526 -12.31 21.23 -5.25
C ASP A 526 -12.68 20.74 -6.66
N ASN A 527 -11.71 20.25 -7.45
CA ASN A 527 -11.93 19.68 -8.78
C ASN A 527 -12.09 18.14 -8.75
N TYR A 528 -12.53 17.54 -7.64
CA TYR A 528 -12.80 16.11 -7.61
C TYR A 528 -14.11 15.78 -8.36
N VAL A 529 -14.03 15.76 -9.69
CA VAL A 529 -15.10 15.30 -10.55
C VAL A 529 -15.06 13.77 -10.56
N ARG A 530 -15.80 13.13 -9.65
CA ARG A 530 -16.00 11.67 -9.71
C ARG A 530 -16.44 11.29 -11.13
N GLY A 531 -15.86 10.21 -11.65
CA GLY A 531 -16.37 9.61 -12.87
C GLY A 531 -17.86 9.32 -12.72
N ASP A 532 -18.62 9.43 -13.80
CA ASP A 532 -20.06 9.18 -13.76
C ASP A 532 -20.28 7.72 -13.33
N GLN A 533 -20.74 7.53 -12.09
CA GLN A 533 -21.14 6.24 -11.56
C GLN A 533 -22.65 6.08 -11.80
N PRO A 534 -23.13 4.88 -12.12
CA PRO A 534 -24.57 4.65 -12.20
C PRO A 534 -25.23 4.88 -10.84
N ALA A 535 -26.50 5.30 -10.85
CA ALA A 535 -27.25 5.61 -9.64
C ALA A 535 -27.53 4.37 -8.77
N THR A 536 -27.56 3.19 -9.39
CA THR A 536 -27.84 1.91 -8.74
C THR A 536 -26.75 0.90 -9.05
N SER A 537 -26.57 -0.08 -8.16
CA SER A 537 -25.65 -1.19 -8.37
C SER A 537 -26.12 -2.20 -9.41
N TRP A 538 -27.42 -2.23 -9.71
CA TRP A 538 -28.00 -3.00 -10.80
C TRP A 538 -29.34 -2.36 -11.23
N HIS A 539 -29.76 -2.61 -12.46
CA HIS A 539 -31.07 -2.25 -13.00
C HIS A 539 -31.39 -3.04 -14.27
N MET A 540 -32.62 -2.91 -14.77
CA MET A 540 -33.03 -3.42 -16.08
C MET A 540 -32.83 -2.35 -17.16
N ILE A 541 -32.21 -2.70 -18.27
CA ILE A 541 -32.16 -1.88 -19.48
C ILE A 541 -33.29 -2.34 -20.39
N GLY A 542 -34.32 -1.51 -20.52
CA GLY A 542 -35.60 -1.96 -21.08
C GLY A 542 -36.22 -3.02 -20.19
N ASN A 543 -36.81 -4.06 -20.80
CA ASN A 543 -37.50 -5.14 -20.09
C ASN A 543 -36.78 -6.49 -20.20
N ASP A 544 -35.67 -6.56 -20.93
CA ASP A 544 -35.06 -7.81 -21.38
C ASP A 544 -33.56 -7.95 -21.07
N ILE A 545 -32.88 -6.90 -20.58
CA ILE A 545 -31.44 -6.93 -20.29
C ILE A 545 -31.18 -6.49 -18.85
N GLY A 546 -30.43 -7.29 -18.10
CA GLY A 546 -29.91 -6.89 -16.79
C GLY A 546 -28.62 -6.06 -16.92
N TYR A 547 -28.39 -5.11 -16.02
CA TYR A 547 -27.11 -4.41 -15.90
C TYR A 547 -26.65 -4.47 -14.45
N VAL A 548 -25.38 -4.81 -14.22
CA VAL A 548 -24.73 -4.84 -12.91
C VAL A 548 -23.47 -3.98 -12.93
N TYR A 549 -23.33 -3.15 -11.91
CA TYR A 549 -22.15 -2.33 -11.64
C TYR A 549 -21.47 -2.77 -10.34
N PRO A 550 -20.42 -3.63 -10.41
CA PRO A 550 -19.74 -4.20 -9.25
C PRO A 550 -19.21 -3.17 -8.24
N GLY A 551 -18.91 -1.94 -8.67
CA GLY A 551 -18.42 -0.86 -7.81
C GLY A 551 -19.41 -0.35 -6.77
N LEU A 552 -20.71 -0.64 -6.94
CA LEU A 552 -21.75 -0.37 -5.94
C LEU A 552 -22.46 -1.65 -5.47
N PHE A 553 -22.28 -2.77 -6.17
CA PHE A 553 -22.97 -4.02 -5.91
C PHE A 553 -22.55 -4.67 -4.59
N LYS A 554 -23.55 -5.12 -3.83
CA LYS A 554 -23.38 -5.89 -2.59
C LYS A 554 -23.99 -7.27 -2.71
N ASN A 555 -23.33 -8.26 -2.12
CA ASN A 555 -23.75 -9.66 -2.21
C ASN A 555 -25.15 -9.91 -1.63
N THR A 556 -25.61 -9.08 -0.70
CA THR A 556 -26.99 -9.10 -0.17
C THR A 556 -28.06 -8.79 -1.22
N GLN A 557 -27.70 -8.24 -2.38
CA GLN A 557 -28.64 -7.93 -3.47
C GLN A 557 -28.79 -9.08 -4.48
N MET A 558 -28.08 -10.19 -4.28
CA MET A 558 -28.01 -11.28 -5.26
C MET A 558 -29.36 -11.95 -5.52
N ASP A 559 -30.20 -12.11 -4.49
CA ASP A 559 -31.53 -12.73 -4.65
C ASP A 559 -32.46 -11.86 -5.49
N SER A 560 -32.42 -10.54 -5.29
CA SER A 560 -33.19 -9.59 -6.11
C SER A 560 -32.70 -9.57 -7.56
N VAL A 561 -31.39 -9.66 -7.78
CA VAL A 561 -30.81 -9.77 -9.13
C VAL A 561 -31.24 -11.08 -9.81
N LYS A 562 -31.17 -12.21 -9.12
CA LYS A 562 -31.62 -13.50 -9.65
C LYS A 562 -33.09 -13.46 -10.06
N GLN A 563 -33.93 -12.91 -9.20
CA GLN A 563 -35.36 -12.77 -9.47
C GLN A 563 -35.62 -11.85 -10.67
N ALA A 564 -35.02 -10.66 -10.68
CA ALA A 564 -35.24 -9.67 -11.74
C ALA A 564 -34.70 -10.17 -13.10
N PHE A 565 -33.57 -10.89 -13.09
CA PHE A 565 -32.89 -11.27 -14.33
C PHE A 565 -33.30 -12.66 -14.84
N ALA A 566 -34.12 -13.42 -14.12
CA ALA A 566 -34.50 -14.80 -14.46
C ALA A 566 -34.94 -14.98 -15.92
N ASN A 567 -35.66 -14.01 -16.48
CA ASN A 567 -36.22 -14.07 -17.84
C ASN A 567 -35.55 -13.09 -18.83
N THR A 568 -34.38 -12.56 -18.48
CA THR A 568 -33.63 -11.66 -19.37
C THR A 568 -32.94 -12.42 -20.50
N ARG A 569 -32.77 -11.77 -21.65
CA ARG A 569 -31.98 -12.29 -22.77
C ARG A 569 -30.50 -12.36 -22.43
N GLY A 570 -30.03 -11.43 -21.59
CA GLY A 570 -28.67 -11.34 -21.14
C GLY A 570 -28.47 -10.26 -20.08
N MET A 571 -27.25 -10.18 -19.57
CA MET A 571 -26.84 -9.13 -18.66
C MET A 571 -25.50 -8.53 -19.07
N VAL A 572 -25.32 -7.26 -18.70
CA VAL A 572 -24.04 -6.56 -18.76
C VAL A 572 -23.45 -6.49 -17.35
N ILE A 573 -22.17 -6.86 -17.19
CA ILE A 573 -21.39 -6.68 -15.97
C ILE A 573 -20.29 -5.66 -16.26
N ASP A 574 -20.42 -4.45 -15.72
CA ASP A 574 -19.54 -3.34 -16.07
C ASP A 574 -18.33 -3.24 -15.12
N LEU A 575 -17.25 -3.95 -15.46
CA LEU A 575 -15.98 -3.97 -14.73
C LEU A 575 -15.02 -2.86 -15.17
N ARG A 576 -15.51 -1.80 -15.82
CA ARG A 576 -14.83 -0.49 -15.93
C ARG A 576 -14.83 0.25 -14.57
N CYS A 577 -14.86 -0.50 -13.47
CA CYS A 577 -14.88 -0.08 -12.09
C CYS A 577 -14.20 -1.13 -11.21
N TYR A 578 -13.88 -0.76 -9.97
CA TYR A 578 -13.33 -1.72 -9.01
C TYR A 578 -14.47 -2.39 -8.21
N PRO A 579 -14.55 -3.73 -8.12
CA PRO A 579 -15.59 -4.41 -7.35
C PRO A 579 -15.60 -4.00 -5.88
N SER A 580 -16.80 -3.81 -5.31
CA SER A 580 -16.96 -3.35 -3.93
C SER A 580 -17.24 -4.45 -2.90
N ASP A 581 -17.37 -5.70 -3.37
CA ASP A 581 -17.69 -6.90 -2.59
C ASP A 581 -17.13 -8.15 -3.31
N ASP A 582 -17.19 -9.33 -2.68
CA ASP A 582 -16.68 -10.58 -3.25
C ASP A 582 -17.57 -11.10 -4.40
N MET A 583 -17.09 -10.94 -5.64
CA MET A 583 -17.81 -11.38 -6.84
C MET A 583 -17.63 -12.86 -7.16
N LEU A 584 -16.57 -13.51 -6.63
CA LEU A 584 -16.34 -14.95 -6.82
C LEU A 584 -17.33 -15.75 -5.97
N GLY A 585 -17.60 -15.30 -4.75
CA GLY A 585 -18.61 -15.87 -3.85
C GLY A 585 -20.07 -15.55 -4.22
N SER A 586 -20.31 -14.74 -5.26
CA SER A 586 -21.66 -14.31 -5.63
C SER A 586 -21.96 -14.46 -7.13
N LEU A 587 -21.59 -13.48 -7.97
CA LEU A 587 -21.89 -13.48 -9.40
C LEU A 587 -21.30 -14.70 -10.09
N ALA A 588 -20.07 -15.10 -9.77
CA ALA A 588 -19.45 -16.28 -10.37
C ALA A 588 -20.23 -17.56 -10.03
N LEU A 589 -20.70 -17.73 -8.80
CA LEU A 589 -21.57 -18.86 -8.42
C LEU A 589 -22.91 -18.84 -9.18
N TYR A 590 -23.43 -17.67 -9.51
CA TYR A 590 -24.69 -17.54 -10.25
C TYR A 590 -24.55 -17.88 -11.74
N VAL A 591 -23.46 -17.45 -12.39
CA VAL A 591 -23.30 -17.61 -13.85
C VAL A 591 -22.59 -18.91 -14.27
N LEU A 592 -21.84 -19.56 -13.37
CA LEU A 592 -21.10 -20.79 -13.67
C LEU A 592 -21.91 -22.05 -13.33
N PRO A 593 -21.97 -23.06 -14.23
CA PRO A 593 -22.63 -24.35 -13.95
C PRO A 593 -21.87 -25.20 -12.93
N GLU A 594 -20.54 -25.15 -12.99
CA GLU A 594 -19.64 -25.98 -12.20
C GLU A 594 -18.35 -25.25 -11.86
N ARG A 595 -17.55 -25.87 -10.98
CA ARG A 595 -16.26 -25.33 -10.56
C ARG A 595 -15.23 -25.52 -11.67
N GLN A 596 -14.62 -24.43 -12.13
CA GLN A 596 -13.64 -24.43 -13.22
C GLN A 596 -12.39 -23.62 -12.88
N THR A 597 -11.22 -24.14 -13.24
CA THR A 597 -9.93 -23.45 -13.05
C THR A 597 -9.81 -22.25 -13.97
N PHE A 598 -9.49 -21.08 -13.43
CA PHE A 598 -9.39 -19.84 -14.21
C PHE A 598 -8.03 -19.14 -14.09
N VAL A 599 -7.18 -19.55 -13.15
CA VAL A 599 -5.93 -18.83 -12.86
C VAL A 599 -4.86 -19.74 -12.28
N LYS A 600 -3.60 -19.39 -12.54
CA LYS A 600 -2.38 -19.93 -11.90
C LYS A 600 -1.59 -18.79 -11.28
N PHE A 601 -0.81 -19.10 -10.25
CA PHE A 601 0.04 -18.10 -9.59
C PHE A 601 1.49 -18.50 -9.54
N THR A 602 2.38 -17.52 -9.34
CA THR A 602 3.76 -17.76 -8.89
C THR A 602 4.08 -16.95 -7.64
N THR A 603 4.91 -17.51 -6.76
CA THR A 603 5.37 -16.87 -5.53
C THR A 603 6.88 -16.93 -5.43
N ALA A 604 7.46 -15.96 -4.74
CA ALA A 604 8.88 -15.92 -4.44
C ALA A 604 9.27 -16.98 -3.40
N SER A 605 10.57 -17.20 -3.23
CA SER A 605 11.15 -18.00 -2.13
C SER A 605 11.99 -17.12 -1.22
N THR A 606 11.78 -17.20 0.10
CA THR A 606 12.63 -16.54 1.10
C THR A 606 13.94 -17.30 1.32
N THR A 607 13.95 -18.62 1.14
CA THR A 607 15.15 -19.46 1.30
C THR A 607 16.00 -19.55 0.02
N SER A 608 15.44 -19.17 -1.13
CA SER A 608 16.18 -18.98 -2.40
C SER A 608 15.75 -17.67 -3.07
N PRO A 609 16.16 -16.50 -2.55
CA PRO A 609 15.71 -15.19 -3.07
C PRO A 609 15.96 -15.05 -4.57
N GLY A 610 14.95 -14.61 -5.33
CA GLY A 610 14.98 -14.56 -6.80
C GLY A 610 14.40 -15.80 -7.51
N LEU A 611 14.15 -16.90 -6.78
CA LEU A 611 13.42 -18.06 -7.30
C LEU A 611 11.91 -17.79 -7.25
N PHE A 612 11.21 -18.08 -8.37
CA PHE A 612 9.76 -18.07 -8.44
C PHE A 612 9.24 -19.41 -8.94
N THR A 613 8.23 -19.93 -8.23
CA THR A 613 7.61 -21.21 -8.57
C THR A 613 6.10 -21.09 -8.70
N VAL A 614 5.53 -21.87 -9.62
CA VAL A 614 4.10 -21.99 -9.86
C VAL A 614 3.45 -22.68 -8.66
N THR A 615 2.39 -22.09 -8.13
CA THR A 615 1.60 -22.63 -7.03
C THR A 615 0.32 -23.29 -7.54
N TYR A 616 -0.52 -23.79 -6.62
CA TYR A 616 -1.78 -24.44 -7.00
C TYR A 616 -2.73 -23.45 -7.70
N PRO A 617 -3.39 -23.89 -8.79
CA PRO A 617 -4.36 -23.05 -9.48
C PRO A 617 -5.59 -22.78 -8.61
N MET A 618 -6.29 -21.69 -8.90
CA MET A 618 -7.59 -21.39 -8.28
C MET A 618 -8.72 -21.62 -9.29
N SER A 619 -9.88 -22.00 -8.76
CA SER A 619 -11.10 -22.25 -9.52
C SER A 619 -12.24 -21.36 -9.01
N ALA A 620 -13.12 -20.97 -9.91
CA ALA A 620 -14.34 -20.22 -9.63
C ALA A 620 -15.57 -21.11 -9.88
N GLY A 621 -16.72 -20.73 -9.32
CA GLY A 621 -17.96 -21.48 -9.46
C GLY A 621 -18.15 -22.57 -8.40
N GLY A 622 -19.32 -23.19 -8.43
CA GLY A 622 -19.74 -24.27 -7.54
C GLY A 622 -20.72 -25.19 -8.26
N LYS A 623 -21.32 -26.15 -7.56
CA LYS A 623 -22.38 -26.99 -8.16
C LYS A 623 -23.65 -26.17 -8.32
N ASN A 624 -23.88 -25.61 -9.50
CA ASN A 624 -25.08 -24.83 -9.81
C ASN A 624 -25.92 -25.59 -10.85
N LYS A 625 -27.07 -26.13 -10.41
CA LYS A 625 -27.98 -26.85 -11.31
C LYS A 625 -28.78 -25.91 -12.22
N ASP A 626 -28.87 -24.63 -11.84
CA ASP A 626 -29.59 -23.63 -12.60
C ASP A 626 -28.77 -22.34 -12.77
N PRO A 627 -27.64 -22.41 -13.51
CA PRO A 627 -26.87 -21.21 -13.84
C PRO A 627 -27.69 -20.30 -14.75
N TYR A 628 -27.40 -19.02 -14.67
CA TYR A 628 -27.99 -18.02 -15.56
C TYR A 628 -27.90 -18.42 -17.04
N LYS A 629 -29.04 -18.39 -17.75
CA LYS A 629 -29.15 -18.91 -19.13
C LYS A 629 -28.90 -17.86 -20.22
N GLY A 630 -29.03 -16.58 -19.86
CA GLY A 630 -28.84 -15.46 -20.79
C GLY A 630 -27.38 -15.27 -21.20
N LYS A 631 -27.14 -14.37 -22.16
CA LYS A 631 -25.79 -13.91 -22.52
C LYS A 631 -25.19 -13.10 -21.37
N VAL A 632 -23.89 -13.18 -21.15
CA VAL A 632 -23.18 -12.37 -20.14
C VAL A 632 -22.12 -11.53 -20.87
N VAL A 633 -22.27 -10.21 -20.90
CA VAL A 633 -21.27 -9.32 -21.52
C VAL A 633 -20.53 -8.56 -20.42
N ILE A 634 -19.20 -8.68 -20.37
CA ILE A 634 -18.36 -8.11 -19.33
C ILE A 634 -17.58 -6.94 -19.93
N LEU A 635 -17.79 -5.72 -19.42
CA LEU A 635 -17.13 -4.53 -19.95
C LEU A 635 -15.83 -4.24 -19.20
N VAL A 636 -14.74 -4.01 -19.93
CA VAL A 636 -13.42 -3.72 -19.36
C VAL A 636 -12.71 -2.58 -20.10
N ASN A 637 -11.76 -1.93 -19.44
CA ASN A 637 -10.93 -0.88 -20.02
C ASN A 637 -9.61 -0.68 -19.25
N GLU A 638 -8.84 0.34 -19.60
CA GLU A 638 -7.53 0.67 -19.00
C GLU A 638 -7.55 0.97 -17.49
N THR A 639 -8.75 1.13 -16.91
CA THR A 639 -8.96 1.32 -15.47
C THR A 639 -9.38 0.03 -14.74
N THR A 640 -9.72 -1.04 -15.48
CA THR A 640 -9.92 -2.38 -14.93
C THR A 640 -8.55 -2.91 -14.47
N GLN A 641 -8.31 -2.94 -13.16
CA GLN A 641 -7.03 -3.29 -12.55
C GLN A 641 -7.23 -4.27 -11.38
N SER A 642 -6.21 -5.11 -11.11
CA SER A 642 -6.15 -5.97 -9.92
C SER A 642 -7.38 -6.85 -9.77
N ASN A 643 -8.11 -6.78 -8.65
CA ASN A 643 -9.30 -7.59 -8.42
C ASN A 643 -10.35 -7.47 -9.55
N ALA A 644 -10.43 -6.34 -10.26
CA ALA A 644 -11.33 -6.22 -11.41
C ALA A 644 -10.87 -7.11 -12.60
N GLU A 645 -9.56 -7.24 -12.82
CA GLU A 645 -8.98 -8.17 -13.79
C GLU A 645 -9.20 -9.62 -13.34
N PHE A 646 -8.93 -9.92 -12.07
CA PHE A 646 -9.14 -11.24 -11.47
C PHE A 646 -10.59 -11.73 -11.63
N VAL A 647 -11.55 -10.87 -11.30
CA VAL A 647 -12.99 -11.16 -11.42
C VAL A 647 -13.39 -11.32 -12.89
N THR A 648 -12.81 -10.53 -13.79
CA THR A 648 -13.02 -10.71 -15.25
C THR A 648 -12.57 -12.11 -15.69
N MET A 649 -11.39 -12.56 -15.24
CA MET A 649 -10.89 -13.91 -15.54
C MET A 649 -11.80 -15.02 -15.01
N ALA A 650 -12.46 -14.84 -13.87
CA ALA A 650 -13.40 -15.82 -13.34
C ALA A 650 -14.74 -15.80 -14.10
N LEU A 651 -15.33 -14.63 -14.31
CA LEU A 651 -16.64 -14.49 -14.94
C LEU A 651 -16.65 -14.87 -16.42
N ARG A 652 -15.50 -14.76 -17.12
CA ARG A 652 -15.39 -15.18 -18.53
C ARG A 652 -15.67 -16.67 -18.74
N LEU A 653 -15.59 -17.48 -17.70
CA LEU A 653 -15.85 -18.92 -17.78
C LEU A 653 -17.35 -19.26 -17.87
N ALA A 654 -18.25 -18.28 -17.74
CA ALA A 654 -19.66 -18.53 -17.92
C ALA A 654 -19.95 -18.97 -19.37
N PRO A 655 -20.83 -19.97 -19.61
CA PRO A 655 -20.98 -20.60 -20.94
C PRO A 655 -21.31 -19.66 -22.11
N ARG A 656 -21.85 -18.48 -21.82
CA ARG A 656 -22.22 -17.45 -22.81
C ARG A 656 -21.61 -16.08 -22.48
N ALA A 657 -20.42 -16.09 -21.86
CA ALA A 657 -19.69 -14.87 -21.56
C ALA A 657 -19.01 -14.28 -22.80
N THR A 658 -18.90 -12.96 -22.83
CA THR A 658 -18.06 -12.22 -23.77
C THR A 658 -17.43 -11.04 -23.04
N VAL A 659 -16.11 -11.01 -22.97
CA VAL A 659 -15.34 -9.87 -22.47
C VAL A 659 -15.21 -8.85 -23.60
N MET A 660 -15.59 -7.61 -23.35
CA MET A 660 -15.69 -6.55 -24.36
C MET A 660 -15.08 -5.24 -23.85
N GLY A 661 -14.40 -4.51 -24.73
CA GLY A 661 -13.87 -3.17 -24.42
C GLY A 661 -12.42 -2.99 -24.87
N SER A 662 -11.60 -2.33 -24.04
CA SER A 662 -10.19 -2.05 -24.33
C SER A 662 -9.23 -2.79 -23.38
N THR A 663 -7.93 -2.70 -23.66
CA THR A 663 -6.86 -3.28 -22.84
C THR A 663 -6.99 -2.85 -21.38
N THR A 664 -6.91 -3.83 -20.46
CA THR A 664 -6.95 -3.58 -19.01
C THR A 664 -5.59 -3.14 -18.46
N ALA A 665 -5.52 -2.85 -17.16
CA ALA A 665 -4.33 -2.27 -16.56
C ALA A 665 -3.10 -3.19 -16.48
N GLY A 666 -3.29 -4.50 -16.62
CA GLY A 666 -2.23 -5.50 -16.63
C GLY A 666 -1.46 -5.55 -15.33
N ALA A 667 -2.15 -5.54 -14.19
CA ALA A 667 -1.57 -5.67 -12.86
C ALA A 667 -2.55 -6.38 -11.90
N ASP A 668 -2.68 -7.70 -12.05
CA ASP A 668 -3.68 -8.48 -11.32
C ASP A 668 -3.26 -8.78 -9.85
N GLY A 669 -1.99 -9.18 -9.66
CA GLY A 669 -1.52 -9.76 -8.40
C GLY A 669 -1.52 -8.84 -7.17
N ASN A 670 -1.52 -9.45 -5.98
CA ASN A 670 -1.50 -8.71 -4.71
C ASN A 670 -0.27 -7.81 -4.60
N VAL A 671 -0.44 -6.64 -3.99
CA VAL A 671 0.65 -5.69 -3.78
C VAL A 671 1.52 -6.05 -2.58
N SER A 672 2.80 -5.71 -2.68
CA SER A 672 3.77 -5.72 -1.58
C SER A 672 4.17 -4.28 -1.27
N TYR A 673 4.32 -3.95 0.01
CA TYR A 673 4.66 -2.60 0.45
C TYR A 673 6.17 -2.41 0.63
N LEU A 674 6.70 -1.29 0.17
CA LEU A 674 8.13 -0.96 0.22
C LEU A 674 8.33 0.35 0.95
N ALA A 675 8.90 0.30 2.16
CA ALA A 675 9.30 1.51 2.89
C ALA A 675 10.61 2.08 2.32
N LEU A 676 10.64 3.38 2.05
CA LEU A 676 11.78 4.09 1.46
C LEU A 676 12.17 5.30 2.33
N PRO A 677 13.47 5.65 2.41
CA PRO A 677 13.94 6.84 3.12
C PRO A 677 13.18 8.13 2.79
N GLY A 678 13.02 9.00 3.78
CA GLY A 678 12.26 10.26 3.69
C GLY A 678 10.77 10.15 4.00
N GLY A 679 10.34 9.05 4.64
CA GLY A 679 8.93 8.78 4.92
C GLY A 679 8.14 8.47 3.67
N LEU A 680 8.83 8.00 2.63
CA LEU A 680 8.25 7.66 1.35
C LEU A 680 7.98 6.16 1.30
N ASN A 681 7.10 5.75 0.39
CA ASN A 681 6.87 4.35 0.13
C ASN A 681 6.49 4.11 -1.32
N SER A 682 6.61 2.85 -1.72
CA SER A 682 6.14 2.35 -3.00
C SER A 682 5.45 1.00 -2.81
N LEU A 683 4.90 0.50 -3.91
CA LEU A 683 4.29 -0.82 -4.01
C LEU A 683 4.88 -1.52 -5.24
N PHE A 684 4.82 -2.84 -5.27
CA PHE A 684 4.85 -3.60 -6.53
C PHE A 684 3.92 -4.80 -6.43
N THR A 685 3.54 -5.35 -7.57
CA THR A 685 2.79 -6.61 -7.69
C THR A 685 3.67 -7.77 -7.22
N GLY A 686 3.32 -8.40 -6.10
CA GLY A 686 4.13 -9.40 -5.40
C GLY A 686 3.78 -10.86 -5.65
N ILE A 687 2.69 -11.12 -6.39
CA ILE A 687 2.32 -12.47 -6.86
C ILE A 687 2.20 -12.43 -8.37
N GLY A 688 2.80 -13.42 -9.04
CA GLY A 688 2.57 -13.65 -10.45
C GLY A 688 1.17 -14.20 -10.68
N VAL A 689 0.42 -13.68 -11.63
CA VAL A 689 -0.93 -14.13 -11.99
C VAL A 689 -0.95 -14.44 -13.48
N TYR A 690 -1.43 -15.63 -13.83
CA TYR A 690 -1.39 -16.16 -15.19
C TYR A 690 -2.70 -16.84 -15.53
N TYR A 691 -3.02 -16.87 -16.83
CA TYR A 691 -4.06 -17.77 -17.32
C TYR A 691 -3.71 -19.25 -17.03
N PRO A 692 -4.69 -20.17 -17.05
CA PRO A 692 -4.44 -21.59 -16.80
C PRO A 692 -3.42 -22.23 -17.77
N ASN A 693 -3.30 -21.69 -18.98
CA ASN A 693 -2.33 -22.11 -19.99
C ASN A 693 -0.92 -21.51 -19.76
N GLY A 694 -0.75 -20.61 -18.78
CA GLY A 694 0.52 -19.95 -18.45
C GLY A 694 0.76 -18.62 -19.15
N GLU A 695 -0.18 -18.14 -19.99
CA GLU A 695 -0.09 -16.81 -20.60
C GLU A 695 -0.11 -15.69 -19.53
N GLU A 696 0.64 -14.62 -19.81
CA GLU A 696 0.80 -13.46 -18.93
C GLU A 696 -0.50 -12.65 -18.81
N THR A 697 -0.71 -12.04 -17.64
CA THR A 697 -1.66 -10.93 -17.47
C THR A 697 -0.94 -9.61 -17.21
N GLN A 698 0.24 -9.64 -16.59
CA GLN A 698 1.05 -8.43 -16.36
C GLN A 698 1.45 -7.79 -17.68
N ARG A 699 1.38 -6.45 -17.76
CA ARG A 699 1.62 -5.63 -18.95
C ARG A 699 0.58 -5.80 -20.06
N VAL A 700 0.20 -7.02 -20.40
CA VAL A 700 -0.72 -7.30 -21.51
C VAL A 700 -2.19 -7.07 -21.15
N GLY A 701 -2.57 -7.25 -19.89
CA GLY A 701 -3.95 -7.17 -19.42
C GLY A 701 -4.79 -8.41 -19.74
N ILE A 702 -6.06 -8.36 -19.35
CA ILE A 702 -7.07 -9.37 -19.68
C ILE A 702 -7.51 -9.16 -21.12
N LYS A 703 -7.35 -10.19 -21.94
CA LYS A 703 -7.63 -10.13 -23.39
C LYS A 703 -9.15 -10.05 -23.61
N PRO A 704 -9.67 -8.94 -24.18
CA PRO A 704 -11.07 -8.88 -24.59
C PRO A 704 -11.33 -9.86 -25.74
N ASP A 705 -12.51 -10.48 -25.73
CA ASP A 705 -12.97 -11.31 -26.85
C ASP A 705 -13.39 -10.41 -28.03
N ILE A 706 -13.94 -9.22 -27.72
CA ILE A 706 -14.28 -8.18 -28.71
C ILE A 706 -13.68 -6.84 -28.28
N ILE A 707 -12.77 -6.30 -29.09
CA ILE A 707 -12.20 -4.97 -28.85
C ILE A 707 -13.19 -3.90 -29.30
N VAL A 708 -13.54 -2.99 -28.39
CA VAL A 708 -14.36 -1.80 -28.66
C VAL A 708 -13.72 -0.63 -27.92
N ILE A 709 -13.24 0.36 -28.67
CA ILE A 709 -12.58 1.56 -28.13
C ILE A 709 -13.52 2.74 -28.38
N PRO A 710 -13.85 3.55 -27.35
CA PRO A 710 -14.62 4.78 -27.54
C PRO A 710 -13.95 5.72 -28.53
N THR A 711 -14.74 6.37 -29.36
CA THR A 711 -14.29 7.36 -30.36
C THR A 711 -14.57 8.78 -29.90
N VAL A 712 -13.81 9.74 -30.42
CA VAL A 712 -14.08 11.17 -30.20
C VAL A 712 -15.49 11.52 -30.68
N LYS A 713 -15.92 10.95 -31.82
CA LYS A 713 -17.26 11.13 -32.36
C LYS A 713 -18.34 10.61 -31.39
N GLY A 714 -18.20 9.38 -30.91
CA GLY A 714 -19.16 8.77 -29.98
C GLY A 714 -19.34 9.60 -28.70
N ILE A 715 -18.24 10.10 -28.12
CA ILE A 715 -18.31 10.93 -26.91
C ILE A 715 -18.98 12.29 -27.19
N ARG A 716 -18.71 12.92 -28.34
CA ARG A 716 -19.41 14.16 -28.78
C ARG A 716 -20.91 13.92 -28.93
N GLU A 717 -21.31 12.73 -29.38
CA GLU A 717 -22.70 12.28 -29.53
C GLU A 717 -23.34 11.78 -28.21
N ASN A 718 -22.64 11.87 -27.07
CA ASN A 718 -23.08 11.31 -25.77
C ASN A 718 -23.34 9.80 -25.78
N ARG A 719 -22.64 9.07 -26.63
CA ARG A 719 -22.77 7.62 -26.75
C ARG A 719 -21.73 6.88 -25.92
N ASP A 720 -22.15 5.76 -25.33
CA ASP A 720 -21.25 4.74 -24.79
C ASP A 720 -21.20 3.59 -25.80
N GLU A 721 -20.30 3.70 -26.77
CA GLU A 721 -20.20 2.74 -27.89
C GLU A 721 -19.89 1.31 -27.41
N VAL A 722 -19.24 1.17 -26.26
CA VAL A 722 -18.94 -0.13 -25.64
C VAL A 722 -20.24 -0.74 -25.08
N LEU A 723 -21.02 0.04 -24.32
CA LEU A 723 -22.32 -0.43 -23.82
C LEU A 723 -23.31 -0.69 -24.97
N GLU A 724 -23.40 0.18 -25.96
CA GLU A 724 -24.28 -0.01 -27.13
C GLU A 724 -23.97 -1.32 -27.87
N LYS A 725 -22.68 -1.63 -28.08
CA LYS A 725 -22.28 -2.89 -28.71
C LYS A 725 -22.63 -4.10 -27.85
N ALA A 726 -22.50 -4.00 -26.53
CA ALA A 726 -22.94 -5.04 -25.60
C ALA A 726 -24.45 -5.29 -25.69
N LEU A 727 -25.26 -4.23 -25.73
CA LEU A 727 -26.71 -4.33 -25.87
C LEU A 727 -27.12 -4.94 -27.22
N SER A 728 -26.44 -4.58 -28.31
CA SER A 728 -26.63 -5.22 -29.63
C SER A 728 -26.36 -6.72 -29.56
N LEU A 729 -25.21 -7.10 -29.01
CA LEU A 729 -24.80 -8.50 -28.90
C LEU A 729 -25.78 -9.34 -28.07
N ILE A 730 -26.40 -8.77 -27.03
CA ILE A 730 -27.40 -9.47 -26.22
C ILE A 730 -28.73 -9.67 -27.00
N ARG A 731 -29.07 -8.77 -27.91
CA ARG A 731 -30.34 -8.78 -28.65
C ARG A 731 -30.32 -9.58 -29.94
N GLU A 732 -29.16 -9.73 -30.55
CA GLU A 732 -28.86 -10.74 -31.59
C GLU A 732 -29.14 -12.15 -31.08
#